data_AF-A0AAR5PLM8-F1
#
_entry.id   AF-A0AAR5PLM8-F1
#
_cell.length_a   1.000
_cell.length_b   1.000
_cell.length_c   1.000
_cell.angle_alpha   90.00
_cell.angle_beta   90.00
_cell.angle_gamma   90.00
#
_symmetry.space_group_name_H-M   'P 1'
#
loop_
_entity.id
_entity.type
_entity.pdbx_description
1 polymer ?
#
loop_
_entity_poly.entity_id
_entity_poly.type
_entity_poly.pdbx_seq_one_letter_code
_entity_poly.pdbx_strand_id
1 'polypeptide(L)'
;MACSAQSASLGENTSSDEESPEWILARQGINLLINNGYAESEALFCKFPNSLVMYAGYSFTVFMDALMSFEEEKLSKAIVVLKEVEKRCTAQTGWFKSISQKVFGSSIENAQTLADQLETQIILADSQVCLAIITFLQQDLSGYFKGGWVLRKAWKVYQRSYKDILTLYKEKVGALQLPDPIPTPLTPICDFNGPATEFDDESEADWDLPEPQFNGYSNSSKSKISHSTSLNFAETRATHFERDGGSSTSHKIYSNNINRPNSLSLRKSTSAINSLSARTRRSTRLHLNTLSNTLSVSNLTSSLRDIFPGHDTQSEVIDKKTIMRLMEAVSFGYGLFQLGVSLLPPSLTRLISFLGFAANRQNGISCLMYARLGVDMRAPLASLALLWYHTIVRPFYAIDGVKVQAGVDAATLLIKESQNEFGNSALFLFFAGRTSRLNSSIPSALDSFEKAKQNANHREIKILCLHEIGWCHLIELDYSNARNTFVRLKHASRWSMSFYIYLAAICIGAVQDFANFSIFAELRKSSRTSRAGQLDDFLRRRVHCCPKDLETAKSYTSFYFKLLVFEMLYLWNALASCSREKVDLILTECKNMISPSDEPRLGLANLILGSCHSIKGDLKLSAIYFRNCLSQRKNELATAEDAHISAFAQYELGHILTQSEETREEGKLLLEQMNRYSHYDFEARLNVRIHSILRHLE
;
A
#
# COMPACT_ATOMS: atom_id res chain seq x y z
N MET A 1 -1.41 -5.49 27.23
CA MET A 1 -1.12 -6.52 28.24
C MET A 1 -1.00 -7.87 27.54
N ALA A 2 -0.31 -8.85 28.13
CA ALA A 2 -0.33 -10.23 27.61
C ALA A 2 -1.69 -10.89 27.89
N CYS A 3 -1.95 -12.09 27.33
CA CYS A 3 -3.06 -12.93 27.78
C CYS A 3 -2.87 -13.28 29.26
N SER A 4 -3.57 -12.55 30.13
CA SER A 4 -3.56 -12.79 31.58
C SER A 4 -4.44 -13.99 31.89
N ALA A 5 -3.85 -15.05 32.45
CA ALA A 5 -4.58 -16.24 32.83
C ALA A 5 -5.71 -15.92 33.82
N GLN A 6 -6.94 -16.25 33.45
CA GLN A 6 -8.05 -16.46 34.38
C GLN A 6 -8.55 -17.89 34.21
N SER A 7 -8.01 -18.77 35.05
CA SER A 7 -8.50 -20.13 35.24
C SER A 7 -9.89 -20.09 35.90
N ALA A 8 -10.95 -20.20 35.11
CA ALA A 8 -12.30 -20.39 35.60
C ALA A 8 -12.71 -21.87 35.38
N SER A 9 -12.65 -22.68 36.44
CA SER A 9 -13.01 -24.10 36.41
C SER A 9 -14.54 -24.28 36.37
N LEU A 10 -15.07 -24.89 35.30
CA LEU A 10 -16.49 -25.19 35.18
C LEU A 10 -16.74 -26.39 34.23
N GLY A 11 -17.21 -27.51 34.81
CA GLY A 11 -18.01 -28.53 34.15
C GLY A 11 -17.38 -29.38 33.03
N GLU A 12 -17.07 -30.64 33.34
CA GLU A 12 -16.92 -31.69 32.31
C GLU A 12 -18.27 -32.06 31.67
N ASN A 13 -18.19 -32.73 30.51
CA ASN A 13 -19.27 -33.38 29.73
C ASN A 13 -20.00 -32.54 28.67
N THR A 14 -19.39 -32.49 27.48
CA THR A 14 -20.10 -32.77 26.21
C THR A 14 -19.35 -33.87 25.46
N SER A 15 -20.09 -34.71 24.73
CA SER A 15 -19.62 -36.00 24.23
C SER A 15 -19.24 -35.99 22.74
N SER A 16 -18.11 -36.60 22.41
CA SER A 16 -17.87 -37.31 21.15
C SER A 16 -18.25 -36.58 19.85
N ASP A 17 -17.65 -35.41 19.61
CA ASP A 17 -17.46 -34.90 18.24
C ASP A 17 -16.08 -35.35 17.72
N GLU A 18 -15.94 -35.59 16.42
CA GLU A 18 -14.63 -35.85 15.80
C GLU A 18 -13.76 -34.59 15.86
N GLU A 19 -12.55 -34.67 16.43
CA GLU A 19 -11.64 -33.52 16.52
C GLU A 19 -11.25 -33.03 15.11
N SER A 20 -11.93 -31.97 14.68
CA SER A 20 -11.74 -31.37 13.36
C SER A 20 -10.31 -30.82 13.23
N PRO A 21 -9.53 -31.23 12.21
CA PRO A 21 -8.13 -30.84 12.06
C PRO A 21 -7.87 -29.34 12.18
N GLU A 22 -6.77 -28.97 12.86
CA GLU A 22 -6.48 -27.57 13.23
C GLU A 22 -6.48 -26.60 12.04
N TRP A 23 -6.08 -27.03 10.84
CA TRP A 23 -6.12 -26.18 9.63
C TRP A 23 -7.55 -25.85 9.17
N ILE A 24 -8.54 -26.71 9.46
CA ILE A 24 -9.96 -26.45 9.19
C ILE A 24 -10.51 -25.45 10.23
N LEU A 25 -10.18 -25.62 11.51
CA LEU A 25 -10.51 -24.65 12.56
C LEU A 25 -9.85 -23.29 12.29
N ALA A 26 -8.63 -23.27 11.75
CA ALA A 26 -7.96 -22.04 11.37
C ALA A 26 -8.63 -21.35 10.17
N ARG A 27 -9.09 -22.11 9.16
CA ARG A 27 -9.95 -21.57 8.10
C ARG A 27 -11.25 -21.01 8.67
N GLN A 28 -11.90 -21.72 9.61
CA GLN A 28 -13.12 -21.24 10.24
C GLN A 28 -12.92 -19.89 10.94
N GLY A 29 -11.79 -19.70 11.65
CA GLY A 29 -11.43 -18.41 12.24
C GLY A 29 -11.26 -17.30 11.20
N ILE A 30 -10.51 -17.55 10.12
CA ILE A 30 -10.35 -16.58 9.03
C ILE A 30 -11.68 -16.29 8.31
N ASN A 31 -12.58 -17.28 8.19
CA ASN A 31 -13.92 -17.09 7.65
C ASN A 31 -14.79 -16.19 8.53
N LEU A 32 -14.73 -16.35 9.86
CA LEU A 32 -15.41 -15.47 10.82
C LEU A 32 -14.87 -14.03 10.71
N LEU A 33 -13.55 -13.85 10.68
CA LEU A 33 -12.89 -12.56 10.49
C LEU A 33 -13.36 -11.85 9.21
N ILE A 34 -13.40 -12.56 8.08
CA ILE A 34 -13.82 -12.00 6.78
C ILE A 34 -15.33 -11.69 6.80
N ASN A 35 -16.16 -12.51 7.45
CA ASN A 35 -17.59 -12.24 7.67
C ASN A 35 -17.87 -11.26 8.83
N ASN A 36 -16.91 -10.36 9.12
CA ASN A 36 -16.98 -9.27 10.10
C ASN A 36 -16.94 -9.71 11.58
N GLY A 37 -16.98 -11.01 11.88
CA GLY A 37 -16.97 -11.61 13.23
C GLY A 37 -15.59 -11.62 13.90
N TYR A 38 -14.96 -10.44 14.03
CA TYR A 38 -13.60 -10.30 14.57
C TYR A 38 -13.45 -10.90 15.98
N ALA A 39 -14.40 -10.63 16.89
CA ALA A 39 -14.35 -11.12 18.28
C ALA A 39 -14.54 -12.65 18.37
N GLU A 40 -15.37 -13.22 17.50
CA GLU A 40 -15.59 -14.67 17.40
C GLU A 40 -14.36 -15.39 16.85
N SER A 41 -13.69 -14.78 15.86
CA SER A 41 -12.39 -15.22 15.34
C SER A 41 -11.30 -15.19 16.43
N GLU A 42 -11.11 -14.05 17.13
CA GLU A 42 -10.09 -13.95 18.21
C GLU A 42 -10.41 -14.93 19.36
N ALA A 43 -11.68 -15.13 19.70
CA ALA A 43 -12.11 -16.12 20.69
C ALA A 43 -11.87 -17.58 20.26
N LEU A 44 -12.09 -17.92 18.98
CA LEU A 44 -11.83 -19.27 18.46
C LEU A 44 -10.34 -19.61 18.51
N PHE A 45 -9.47 -18.71 18.04
CA PHE A 45 -8.02 -18.94 18.09
C PHE A 45 -7.47 -19.00 19.52
N CYS A 46 -7.99 -18.18 20.44
CA CYS A 46 -7.58 -18.19 21.85
C CYS A 46 -7.86 -19.51 22.60
N LYS A 47 -8.71 -20.40 22.07
CA LYS A 47 -8.90 -21.76 22.62
C LYS A 47 -7.69 -22.68 22.42
N PHE A 48 -6.86 -22.42 21.40
CA PHE A 48 -5.76 -23.30 20.98
C PHE A 48 -4.39 -22.57 21.05
N PRO A 49 -3.98 -22.03 22.21
CA PRO A 49 -2.81 -21.14 22.32
C PRO A 49 -1.46 -21.83 22.05
N ASN A 50 -1.42 -23.17 22.05
CA ASN A 50 -0.23 -23.98 21.86
C ASN A 50 -0.02 -24.43 20.40
N SER A 51 -1.10 -24.50 19.61
CA SER A 51 -1.04 -24.84 18.18
C SER A 51 -0.24 -23.78 17.41
N LEU A 52 0.60 -24.21 16.46
CA LEU A 52 1.25 -23.28 15.54
C LEU A 52 0.27 -22.74 14.50
N VAL A 53 -0.61 -23.59 13.96
CA VAL A 53 -1.56 -23.23 12.89
C VAL A 53 -2.60 -22.24 13.41
N MET A 54 -3.18 -22.50 14.59
CA MET A 54 -4.15 -21.58 15.20
C MET A 54 -3.50 -20.27 15.66
N TYR A 55 -2.27 -20.32 16.19
CA TYR A 55 -1.55 -19.10 16.55
C TYR A 55 -1.13 -18.27 15.32
N ALA A 56 -0.88 -18.92 14.18
CA ALA A 56 -0.67 -18.22 12.90
C ALA A 56 -1.94 -17.49 12.43
N GLY A 57 -3.11 -18.14 12.50
CA GLY A 57 -4.40 -17.50 12.18
C GLY A 57 -4.76 -16.33 13.11
N TYR A 58 -4.45 -16.44 14.41
CA TYR A 58 -4.49 -15.32 15.35
C TYR A 58 -3.53 -14.19 14.94
N SER A 59 -2.29 -14.51 14.57
CA SER A 59 -1.32 -13.50 14.14
C SER A 59 -1.78 -12.72 12.91
N PHE A 60 -2.45 -13.41 11.96
CA PHE A 60 -3.07 -12.78 10.80
C PHE A 60 -4.27 -11.89 11.19
N THR A 61 -5.10 -12.35 12.13
CA THR A 61 -6.22 -11.56 12.68
C THR A 61 -5.74 -10.23 13.27
N VAL A 62 -4.69 -10.27 14.09
CA VAL A 62 -4.07 -9.08 14.70
C VAL A 62 -3.36 -8.20 13.66
N PHE A 63 -2.68 -8.81 12.69
CA PHE A 63 -2.09 -8.10 11.55
C PHE A 63 -3.14 -7.33 10.74
N MET A 64 -4.29 -7.93 10.47
CA MET A 64 -5.37 -7.30 9.70
C MET A 64 -6.02 -6.12 10.44
N ASP A 65 -6.31 -6.25 11.75
CA ASP A 65 -6.81 -5.12 12.56
C ASP A 65 -5.82 -3.95 12.56
N ALA A 66 -4.53 -4.23 12.79
CA ALA A 66 -3.47 -3.22 12.74
C ALA A 66 -3.31 -2.55 11.37
N LEU A 67 -3.39 -3.34 10.28
CA LEU A 67 -3.32 -2.89 8.90
C LEU A 67 -4.53 -2.02 8.52
N MET A 68 -5.71 -2.35 9.02
CA MET A 68 -6.95 -1.61 8.73
C MET A 68 -7.03 -0.29 9.51
N SER A 69 -6.73 -0.28 10.82
CA SER A 69 -6.89 0.93 11.63
C SER A 69 -5.70 1.91 11.59
N PHE A 70 -4.50 1.39 11.28
CA PHE A 70 -3.24 2.14 11.27
C PHE A 70 -2.92 2.81 12.63
N GLU A 71 -3.22 2.13 13.73
CA GLU A 71 -2.95 2.64 15.08
C GLU A 71 -1.59 2.13 15.60
N GLU A 72 -0.69 3.03 16.02
CA GLU A 72 0.67 2.71 16.52
C GLU A 72 0.69 1.51 17.50
N GLU A 73 -0.28 1.48 18.43
CA GLU A 73 -0.42 0.43 19.44
C GLU A 73 -0.76 -0.95 18.86
N LYS A 74 -1.62 -0.99 17.83
CA LYS A 74 -2.00 -2.25 17.15
C LYS A 74 -0.91 -2.72 16.20
N LEU A 75 -0.27 -1.81 15.46
CA LEU A 75 0.94 -2.11 14.67
C LEU A 75 2.02 -2.72 15.57
N SER A 76 2.17 -2.19 16.79
CA SER A 76 3.06 -2.76 17.82
C SER A 76 2.58 -4.13 18.33
N LYS A 77 1.29 -4.35 18.61
CA LYS A 77 0.70 -5.67 18.95
C LYS A 77 1.02 -6.69 17.86
N ALA A 78 0.79 -6.34 16.59
CA ALA A 78 1.03 -7.20 15.44
C ALA A 78 2.50 -7.60 15.28
N ILE A 79 3.44 -6.65 15.37
CA ILE A 79 4.89 -6.95 15.31
C ILE A 79 5.30 -7.95 16.40
N VAL A 80 4.78 -7.79 17.63
CA VAL A 80 5.10 -8.70 18.75
C VAL A 80 4.54 -10.11 18.50
N VAL A 81 3.28 -10.22 18.09
CA VAL A 81 2.63 -11.53 17.83
C VAL A 81 3.29 -12.26 16.65
N LEU A 82 3.59 -11.56 15.56
CA LEU A 82 4.24 -12.16 14.38
C LEU A 82 5.67 -12.64 14.69
N LYS A 83 6.43 -11.93 15.54
CA LYS A 83 7.74 -12.41 16.01
C LYS A 83 7.65 -13.65 16.90
N GLU A 84 6.58 -13.79 17.68
CA GLU A 84 6.33 -15.00 18.46
C GLU A 84 5.98 -16.19 17.54
N VAL A 85 5.33 -15.96 16.38
CA VAL A 85 5.19 -17.00 15.32
C VAL A 85 6.58 -17.41 14.80
N GLU A 86 7.44 -16.47 14.38
CA GLU A 86 8.80 -16.80 13.92
C GLU A 86 9.61 -17.60 14.95
N LYS A 87 9.48 -17.25 16.23
CA LYS A 87 10.13 -17.92 17.36
C LYS A 87 9.57 -19.34 17.59
N ARG A 88 8.26 -19.55 17.45
CA ARG A 88 7.65 -20.88 17.52
C ARG A 88 8.09 -21.77 16.37
N CYS A 89 8.12 -21.24 15.14
CA CYS A 89 8.62 -21.97 13.98
C CYS A 89 10.08 -22.41 14.16
N THR A 90 10.97 -21.49 14.54
CA THR A 90 12.41 -21.79 14.70
C THR A 90 12.72 -22.69 15.90
N ALA A 91 11.88 -22.69 16.95
CA ALA A 91 11.96 -23.66 18.04
C ALA A 91 11.57 -25.08 17.60
N GLN A 92 10.57 -25.22 16.71
CA GLN A 92 10.16 -26.52 16.16
C GLN A 92 11.19 -27.07 15.15
N THR A 93 11.70 -26.24 14.21
CA THR A 93 12.63 -26.67 13.14
C THR A 93 14.06 -26.99 13.60
N GLY A 94 14.28 -27.26 14.88
CA GLY A 94 15.30 -28.22 15.29
C GLY A 94 16.68 -27.69 15.71
N TRP A 95 16.98 -26.39 15.67
CA TRP A 95 18.27 -25.83 16.15
C TRP A 95 18.61 -26.35 17.56
N PHE A 96 17.65 -26.23 18.49
CA PHE A 96 17.83 -26.70 19.87
C PHE A 96 17.76 -28.23 20.01
N LYS A 97 16.93 -28.93 19.20
CA LYS A 97 16.88 -30.41 19.20
C LYS A 97 18.24 -30.99 18.78
N SER A 98 18.85 -30.52 17.68
CA SER A 98 20.12 -31.05 17.18
C SER A 98 21.31 -30.83 18.12
N ILE A 99 21.28 -29.80 18.97
CA ILE A 99 22.31 -29.57 20.00
C ILE A 99 22.01 -30.43 21.23
N SER A 100 20.77 -30.44 21.71
CA SER A 100 20.35 -31.25 22.86
C SER A 100 20.65 -32.74 22.65
N GLN A 101 20.29 -33.27 21.47
CA GLN A 101 20.45 -34.68 21.09
C GLN A 101 21.93 -35.12 20.93
N LYS A 102 22.87 -34.17 20.87
CA LYS A 102 24.33 -34.43 20.87
C LYS A 102 25.00 -34.30 22.25
N VAL A 103 24.33 -33.70 23.24
CA VAL A 103 24.93 -33.38 24.56
C VAL A 103 24.23 -34.11 25.72
N PHE A 104 22.91 -34.29 25.63
CA PHE A 104 22.11 -35.02 26.62
C PHE A 104 21.25 -36.08 25.92
N GLY A 105 21.78 -37.30 25.86
CA GLY A 105 21.07 -38.47 25.33
C GLY A 105 19.83 -38.76 26.17
N SER A 106 18.67 -38.33 25.67
CA SER A 106 17.36 -38.50 26.29
C SER A 106 16.31 -38.77 25.21
N SER A 107 15.29 -39.56 25.56
CA SER A 107 14.26 -40.05 24.64
C SER A 107 13.36 -38.92 24.15
N ILE A 108 13.27 -38.77 22.82
CA ILE A 108 12.39 -37.80 22.17
C ILE A 108 11.11 -38.51 21.73
N GLU A 109 10.02 -38.30 22.45
CA GLU A 109 8.68 -38.39 21.86
C GLU A 109 8.46 -37.17 20.95
N ASN A 110 7.63 -37.32 19.91
CA ASN A 110 7.41 -36.34 18.85
C ASN A 110 8.65 -36.06 17.97
N ALA A 111 8.98 -37.06 17.15
CA ALA A 111 9.50 -36.80 15.80
C ALA A 111 8.48 -35.97 15.02
N GLN A 112 8.94 -35.04 14.18
CA GLN A 112 8.07 -34.09 13.48
C GLN A 112 7.95 -34.50 12.01
N THR A 113 6.75 -34.73 11.50
CA THR A 113 6.56 -35.31 10.16
C THR A 113 7.05 -34.34 9.08
N LEU A 114 7.39 -34.86 7.90
CA LEU A 114 7.80 -34.00 6.77
C LEU A 114 6.67 -33.02 6.36
N ALA A 115 5.40 -33.39 6.56
CA ALA A 115 4.27 -32.49 6.33
C ALA A 115 4.27 -31.30 7.31
N ASP A 116 4.47 -31.55 8.61
CA ASP A 116 4.54 -30.50 9.63
C ASP A 116 5.70 -29.54 9.36
N GLN A 117 6.87 -30.07 8.98
CA GLN A 117 8.05 -29.26 8.66
C GLN A 117 7.79 -28.31 7.48
N LEU A 118 7.10 -28.78 6.44
CA LEU A 118 6.72 -27.98 5.28
C LEU A 118 5.66 -26.92 5.64
N GLU A 119 4.67 -27.27 6.48
CA GLU A 119 3.70 -26.29 7.02
C GLU A 119 4.37 -25.22 7.88
N THR A 120 5.29 -25.59 8.77
CA THR A 120 6.08 -24.66 9.59
C THR A 120 6.91 -23.69 8.72
N GLN A 121 7.46 -24.16 7.58
CA GLN A 121 8.15 -23.29 6.62
C GLN A 121 7.21 -22.27 5.97
N ILE A 122 6.01 -22.69 5.54
CA ILE A 122 5.01 -21.78 4.96
C ILE A 122 4.58 -20.73 6.00
N ILE A 123 4.28 -21.12 7.24
CA ILE A 123 3.91 -20.21 8.33
C ILE A 123 5.04 -19.23 8.69
N LEU A 124 6.29 -19.68 8.66
CA LEU A 124 7.47 -18.81 8.85
C LEU A 124 7.61 -17.77 7.72
N ALA A 125 7.27 -18.15 6.49
CA ALA A 125 7.33 -17.25 5.34
C ALA A 125 6.15 -16.25 5.33
N ASP A 126 4.93 -16.68 5.68
CA ASP A 126 3.76 -15.82 5.89
C ASP A 126 4.05 -14.73 6.94
N SER A 127 4.53 -15.13 8.13
CA SER A 127 4.80 -14.18 9.22
C SER A 127 5.89 -13.16 8.85
N GLN A 128 6.90 -13.54 8.07
CA GLN A 128 7.91 -12.62 7.55
C GLN A 128 7.35 -11.66 6.50
N VAL A 129 6.41 -12.07 5.64
CA VAL A 129 5.70 -11.16 4.72
C VAL A 129 4.90 -10.12 5.51
N CYS A 130 4.12 -10.54 6.50
CA CYS A 130 3.34 -9.63 7.35
C CYS A 130 4.25 -8.64 8.10
N LEU A 131 5.38 -9.09 8.64
CA LEU A 131 6.39 -8.23 9.28
C LEU A 131 7.03 -7.24 8.29
N ALA A 132 7.37 -7.67 7.07
CA ALA A 132 7.89 -6.79 6.03
C ALA A 132 6.87 -5.71 5.65
N ILE A 133 5.59 -6.08 5.48
CA ILE A 133 4.49 -5.14 5.19
C ILE A 133 4.36 -4.08 6.29
N ILE A 134 4.29 -4.47 7.57
CA ILE A 134 4.26 -3.47 8.66
C ILE A 134 5.50 -2.57 8.63
N THR A 135 6.69 -3.15 8.41
CA THR A 135 7.96 -2.39 8.39
C THR A 135 7.99 -1.35 7.25
N PHE A 136 7.41 -1.64 6.08
CA PHE A 136 7.25 -0.65 5.00
C PHE A 136 6.20 0.41 5.35
N LEU A 137 5.10 0.03 5.99
CA LEU A 137 4.04 0.95 6.40
C LEU A 137 4.48 1.92 7.50
N GLN A 138 5.51 1.58 8.27
CA GLN A 138 6.13 2.47 9.26
C GLN A 138 7.03 3.58 8.65
N GLN A 139 7.21 3.63 7.33
CA GLN A 139 7.80 4.75 6.55
C GLN A 139 9.26 5.16 6.86
N ASP A 140 9.91 4.62 7.89
CA ASP A 140 11.30 4.93 8.21
C ASP A 140 12.26 4.56 7.05
N LEU A 141 13.25 5.42 6.79
CA LEU A 141 14.29 5.18 5.77
C LEU A 141 15.09 3.88 6.03
N SER A 142 15.35 3.55 7.30
CA SER A 142 15.93 2.26 7.72
C SER A 142 14.92 1.11 7.64
N GLY A 143 13.63 1.40 7.79
CA GLY A 143 12.51 0.46 7.60
C GLY A 143 12.46 -0.10 6.18
N TYR A 144 12.64 0.73 5.15
CA TYR A 144 12.65 0.26 3.76
C TYR A 144 13.72 -0.80 3.47
N PHE A 145 14.97 -0.60 3.91
CA PHE A 145 16.03 -1.60 3.74
C PHE A 145 15.77 -2.87 4.56
N LYS A 146 15.31 -2.71 5.81
CA LYS A 146 15.00 -3.83 6.71
C LYS A 146 13.83 -4.68 6.20
N GLY A 147 12.74 -4.04 5.78
CA GLY A 147 11.57 -4.68 5.16
C GLY A 147 11.96 -5.39 3.87
N GLY A 148 12.77 -4.76 3.00
CA GLY A 148 13.29 -5.39 1.77
C GLY A 148 14.14 -6.64 2.04
N TRP A 149 14.96 -6.63 3.09
CA TRP A 149 15.77 -7.79 3.48
C TRP A 149 14.92 -8.93 4.06
N VAL A 150 13.95 -8.63 4.93
CA VAL A 150 13.00 -9.62 5.47
C VAL A 150 12.13 -10.21 4.35
N LEU A 151 11.67 -9.38 3.41
CA LEU A 151 10.93 -9.82 2.22
C LEU A 151 11.78 -10.77 1.35
N ARG A 152 13.08 -10.50 1.19
CA ARG A 152 14.03 -11.38 0.49
C ARG A 152 14.24 -12.72 1.22
N LYS A 153 14.24 -12.72 2.57
CA LYS A 153 14.32 -13.93 3.40
C LYS A 153 13.07 -14.81 3.19
N ALA A 154 11.88 -14.22 3.30
CA ALA A 154 10.61 -14.90 3.06
C ALA A 154 10.52 -15.51 1.65
N TRP A 155 10.94 -14.78 0.61
CA TRP A 155 10.97 -15.31 -0.76
C TRP A 155 11.83 -16.57 -0.87
N LYS A 156 13.02 -16.60 -0.26
CA LYS A 156 13.89 -17.79 -0.32
C LYS A 156 13.27 -19.01 0.36
N VAL A 157 12.52 -18.83 1.44
CA VAL A 157 11.75 -19.92 2.07
C VAL A 157 10.65 -20.39 1.11
N TYR A 158 9.82 -19.47 0.61
CA TYR A 158 8.76 -19.78 -0.35
C TYR A 158 9.26 -20.50 -1.60
N GLN A 159 10.38 -20.07 -2.19
CA GLN A 159 10.95 -20.68 -3.39
C GLN A 159 11.46 -22.11 -3.12
N ARG A 160 12.02 -22.39 -1.93
CA ARG A 160 12.42 -23.74 -1.51
C ARG A 160 11.19 -24.62 -1.28
N SER A 161 10.30 -24.23 -0.38
CA SER A 161 9.11 -25.03 -0.04
C SER A 161 8.22 -25.29 -1.25
N TYR A 162 8.04 -24.32 -2.15
CA TYR A 162 7.28 -24.51 -3.40
C TYR A 162 7.92 -25.57 -4.30
N LYS A 163 9.25 -25.55 -4.48
CA LYS A 163 9.96 -26.56 -5.27
C LYS A 163 9.86 -27.95 -4.63
N ASP A 164 10.08 -28.03 -3.32
CA ASP A 164 10.13 -29.29 -2.57
C ASP A 164 8.73 -29.94 -2.57
N ILE A 165 7.66 -29.17 -2.30
CA ILE A 165 6.26 -29.65 -2.36
C ILE A 165 5.84 -30.00 -3.80
N LEU A 166 6.21 -29.20 -4.81
CA LEU A 166 5.86 -29.50 -6.22
C LEU A 166 6.53 -30.80 -6.70
N THR A 167 7.72 -31.12 -6.19
CA THR A 167 8.41 -32.38 -6.51
C THR A 167 7.63 -33.56 -5.92
N LEU A 168 7.28 -33.50 -4.62
CA LEU A 168 6.43 -34.50 -3.95
C LEU A 168 5.04 -34.63 -4.62
N TYR A 169 4.48 -33.53 -5.12
CA TYR A 169 3.22 -33.54 -5.88
C TYR A 169 3.35 -34.31 -7.19
N LYS A 170 4.39 -34.01 -7.99
CA LYS A 170 4.67 -34.70 -9.26
C LYS A 170 4.91 -36.21 -9.06
N GLU A 171 5.53 -36.61 -7.96
CA GLU A 171 5.78 -38.02 -7.60
C GLU A 171 4.57 -38.79 -7.08
N LYS A 172 3.74 -38.19 -6.21
CA LYS A 172 2.68 -38.89 -5.46
C LYS A 172 1.26 -38.61 -5.95
N VAL A 173 1.03 -37.45 -6.57
CA VAL A 173 -0.30 -36.96 -6.95
C VAL A 173 -0.52 -37.11 -8.46
N GLY A 174 0.46 -36.68 -9.26
CA GLY A 174 0.43 -36.67 -10.72
C GLY A 174 0.93 -35.32 -11.30
N ALA A 175 0.83 -35.14 -12.61
CA ALA A 175 1.20 -33.89 -13.27
C ALA A 175 0.22 -32.74 -12.88
N LEU A 176 0.77 -31.60 -12.46
CA LEU A 176 0.03 -30.40 -12.10
C LEU A 176 0.19 -29.30 -13.16
N GLN A 177 -0.91 -28.67 -13.58
CA GLN A 177 -0.90 -27.52 -14.49
C GLN A 177 -0.60 -26.20 -13.75
N LEU A 178 0.52 -26.17 -13.02
CA LEU A 178 1.09 -24.94 -12.48
C LEU A 178 2.44 -24.63 -13.13
N PRO A 179 2.87 -23.35 -13.14
CA PRO A 179 4.17 -22.98 -13.67
C PRO A 179 5.29 -23.64 -12.86
N ASP A 180 6.29 -24.17 -13.57
CA ASP A 180 7.52 -24.62 -12.94
C ASP A 180 8.26 -23.44 -12.27
N PRO A 181 9.06 -23.69 -11.21
CA PRO A 181 9.73 -22.64 -10.47
C PRO A 181 10.68 -21.89 -11.40
N ILE A 182 10.53 -20.55 -11.49
CA ILE A 182 11.41 -19.73 -12.33
C ILE A 182 12.87 -19.97 -11.87
N PRO A 183 13.79 -20.39 -12.77
CA PRO A 183 15.18 -20.56 -12.40
C PRO A 183 15.76 -19.21 -11.97
N THR A 184 16.36 -19.16 -10.79
CA THR A 184 17.23 -18.04 -10.41
C THR A 184 18.34 -17.93 -11.45
N PRO A 185 18.59 -16.74 -12.03
CA PRO A 185 19.67 -16.57 -13.00
C PRO A 185 21.02 -16.84 -12.35
N LEU A 186 21.55 -18.03 -12.59
CA LEU A 186 22.87 -18.50 -12.18
C LEU A 186 23.78 -18.56 -13.41
N THR A 187 24.10 -17.38 -13.94
CA THR A 187 25.08 -17.19 -15.02
C THR A 187 26.01 -16.06 -14.61
N PRO A 188 27.34 -16.29 -14.57
CA PRO A 188 28.31 -15.21 -14.69
C PRO A 188 28.06 -14.42 -15.97
N ILE A 189 28.49 -13.16 -16.00
CA ILE A 189 28.49 -12.39 -17.26
C ILE A 189 29.67 -12.90 -18.09
N CYS A 190 29.37 -13.54 -19.22
CA CYS A 190 30.38 -13.92 -20.20
C CYS A 190 30.66 -12.78 -21.18
N ASP A 191 31.91 -12.73 -21.65
CA ASP A 191 32.36 -12.17 -22.92
C ASP A 191 32.11 -10.67 -23.17
N PHE A 192 32.94 -9.84 -22.55
CA PHE A 192 33.44 -8.62 -23.19
C PHE A 192 34.96 -8.76 -23.40
N ASN A 193 35.38 -8.90 -24.66
CA ASN A 193 36.80 -9.02 -25.00
C ASN A 193 37.53 -7.67 -24.82
N GLY A 194 38.51 -7.65 -23.93
CA GLY A 194 39.52 -6.59 -23.79
C GLY A 194 40.87 -7.23 -23.42
N PRO A 195 42.01 -6.68 -23.87
CA PRO A 195 43.32 -7.30 -23.68
C PRO A 195 43.74 -7.30 -22.21
N ALA A 196 44.45 -8.36 -21.80
CA ALA A 196 44.84 -8.57 -20.41
C ALA A 196 45.93 -7.61 -19.93
N THR A 197 45.83 -7.20 -18.67
CA THR A 197 46.94 -6.74 -17.84
C THR A 197 46.85 -7.49 -16.51
N GLU A 198 47.90 -8.23 -16.18
CA GLU A 198 48.04 -8.99 -14.94
C GLU A 198 48.16 -8.04 -13.74
N PHE A 199 47.57 -8.41 -12.60
CA PHE A 199 48.02 -8.01 -11.25
C PHE A 199 47.46 -9.00 -10.21
N ASP A 200 48.13 -9.06 -9.06
CA ASP A 200 48.21 -10.27 -8.21
C ASP A 200 47.02 -10.53 -7.27
N ASP A 201 47.01 -11.78 -6.77
CA ASP A 201 46.08 -12.34 -5.80
C ASP A 201 46.67 -12.25 -4.38
N GLU A 202 46.11 -11.42 -3.49
CA GLU A 202 46.25 -11.60 -2.02
C GLU A 202 45.32 -10.73 -1.16
N SER A 203 45.20 -11.12 0.12
CA SER A 203 44.65 -10.41 1.30
C SER A 203 43.13 -10.33 1.51
N GLU A 204 42.71 -10.84 2.68
CA GLU A 204 41.49 -10.45 3.39
C GLU A 204 41.67 -9.05 4.00
N ALA A 205 40.58 -8.27 4.16
CA ALA A 205 40.62 -7.01 4.90
C ALA A 205 39.31 -6.72 5.66
N ASP A 206 39.43 -6.46 6.95
CA ASP A 206 38.35 -5.98 7.82
C ASP A 206 37.84 -4.59 7.41
N TRP A 207 36.58 -4.29 7.79
CA TRP A 207 36.02 -2.94 7.74
C TRP A 207 35.36 -2.57 9.07
N ASP A 208 36.20 -2.16 10.01
CA ASP A 208 35.80 -1.56 11.28
C ASP A 208 35.11 -0.19 11.08
N LEU A 209 34.20 0.17 11.98
CA LEU A 209 33.41 1.40 11.92
C LEU A 209 33.92 2.46 12.93
N PRO A 210 34.39 3.64 12.48
CA PRO A 210 34.79 4.72 13.39
C PRO A 210 33.60 5.41 14.08
N GLU A 211 33.71 5.63 15.39
CA GLU A 211 32.75 6.45 16.15
C GLU A 211 32.91 7.96 15.87
N PRO A 212 31.83 8.76 15.97
CA PRO A 212 31.84 10.18 15.62
C PRO A 212 32.37 11.07 16.76
N GLN A 213 33.44 11.82 16.50
CA GLN A 213 33.88 12.92 17.38
C GLN A 213 33.21 14.25 17.01
N PHE A 214 32.76 14.99 18.03
CA PHE A 214 32.09 16.28 17.91
C PHE A 214 33.09 17.44 18.01
N ASN A 215 33.04 18.43 17.09
CA ASN A 215 33.28 19.86 17.39
C ASN A 215 33.16 20.79 16.16
N GLY A 216 32.86 22.07 16.40
CA GLY A 216 33.14 23.19 15.48
C GLY A 216 31.96 23.80 14.72
N TYR A 217 31.58 25.03 15.10
CA TYR A 217 30.71 25.91 14.30
C TYR A 217 31.54 26.90 13.46
N SER A 218 31.16 27.16 12.20
CA SER A 218 31.23 28.50 11.60
C SER A 218 30.38 28.58 10.32
N ASN A 219 30.00 29.80 9.90
CA ASN A 219 29.13 30.05 8.74
C ASN A 219 29.94 30.40 7.49
N SER A 220 29.53 29.94 6.30
CA SER A 220 29.20 30.84 5.16
C SER A 220 28.70 30.15 3.88
N SER A 221 27.70 30.79 3.26
CA SER A 221 27.33 30.83 1.82
C SER A 221 27.61 29.66 0.84
N LYS A 222 26.50 29.23 0.20
CA LYS A 222 26.35 28.92 -1.25
C LYS A 222 27.16 27.76 -1.87
N SER A 223 26.49 26.62 -2.04
CA SER A 223 26.02 26.16 -3.35
C SER A 223 24.94 25.08 -3.19
N LYS A 224 24.15 24.79 -4.24
CA LYS A 224 23.19 23.68 -4.27
C LYS A 224 23.58 22.73 -5.40
N ILE A 225 23.82 21.47 -5.06
CA ILE A 225 23.88 20.34 -6.01
C ILE A 225 22.76 19.37 -5.62
N SER A 226 22.11 18.78 -6.61
CA SER A 226 20.88 17.99 -6.46
C SER A 226 21.15 16.51 -6.27
N HIS A 227 20.49 15.89 -5.29
CA HIS A 227 20.31 14.43 -5.24
C HIS A 227 18.86 14.03 -4.98
N SER A 228 18.52 12.82 -5.42
CA SER A 228 17.19 12.29 -5.68
C SER A 228 16.31 12.11 -4.44
N THR A 229 15.04 12.50 -4.54
CA THR A 229 14.01 12.28 -3.52
C THR A 229 13.49 10.84 -3.55
N SER A 230 13.60 10.10 -2.45
CA SER A 230 12.90 8.83 -2.23
C SER A 230 11.51 9.05 -1.61
N LEU A 231 10.65 8.03 -1.70
CA LEU A 231 9.25 8.08 -1.29
C LEU A 231 9.09 8.35 0.22
N ASN A 232 8.25 9.32 0.56
CA ASN A 232 7.79 9.58 1.93
C ASN A 232 6.26 9.65 1.96
N PHE A 233 5.62 8.81 2.77
CA PHE A 233 4.42 9.20 3.52
C PHE A 233 4.90 9.59 4.93
N ALA A 234 4.24 10.52 5.61
CA ALA A 234 4.67 10.95 6.94
C ALA A 234 3.49 11.18 7.89
N GLU A 235 3.57 10.56 9.06
CA GLU A 235 2.63 10.76 10.16
C GLU A 235 2.82 12.15 10.81
N THR A 236 1.78 12.65 11.49
CA THR A 236 1.80 13.98 12.12
C THR A 236 1.31 13.92 13.56
N ARG A 237 2.25 14.09 14.49
CA ARG A 237 2.01 14.17 15.94
C ARG A 237 1.32 15.48 16.31
N ALA A 238 0.23 15.40 17.07
CA ALA A 238 -0.57 16.56 17.46
C ALA A 238 0.08 17.39 18.59
N THR A 239 -0.23 18.70 18.59
CA THR A 239 0.00 19.60 19.73
C THR A 239 -1.32 20.24 20.13
N HIS A 240 -1.75 20.05 21.38
CA HIS A 240 -2.90 20.74 21.94
C HIS A 240 -2.62 22.25 22.07
N PHE A 241 -3.66 23.05 21.85
CA PHE A 241 -3.81 24.38 22.44
C PHE A 241 -5.23 24.47 22.99
N GLU A 242 -5.35 24.65 24.30
CA GLU A 242 -6.64 24.89 24.94
C GLU A 242 -7.07 26.35 24.76
N ARG A 243 -8.36 26.59 24.94
CA ARG A 243 -8.91 27.95 25.05
C ARG A 243 -8.62 28.49 26.44
N ASP A 244 -8.47 29.81 26.56
CA ASP A 244 -9.45 30.58 27.33
C ASP A 244 -9.38 32.08 27.02
N GLY A 245 -10.46 32.78 27.33
CA GLY A 245 -10.57 34.24 27.25
C GLY A 245 -11.60 34.72 28.29
N GLY A 246 -11.17 35.60 29.21
CA GLY A 246 -11.88 35.79 30.49
C GLY A 246 -11.86 37.17 31.16
N SER A 247 -11.38 38.22 30.48
CA SER A 247 -11.59 39.65 30.82
C SER A 247 -10.91 40.28 32.07
N SER A 248 -10.93 41.62 32.06
CA SER A 248 -10.94 42.58 33.20
C SER A 248 -9.65 43.21 33.76
N THR A 249 -9.66 44.56 33.73
CA THR A 249 -9.04 45.56 34.65
C THR A 249 -7.51 45.68 34.83
N SER A 250 -6.91 46.60 34.06
CA SER A 250 -6.22 47.84 34.51
C SER A 250 -5.54 47.85 35.90
N HIS A 251 -4.22 48.07 36.04
CA HIS A 251 -3.54 49.37 35.83
C HIS A 251 -2.00 49.32 36.10
N LYS A 252 -1.23 50.29 35.55
CA LYS A 252 -0.11 51.10 36.14
C LYS A 252 0.92 50.43 37.13
N ILE A 253 2.24 50.69 37.15
CA ILE A 253 3.14 51.69 36.50
C ILE A 253 4.64 51.36 36.82
N TYR A 254 5.62 51.74 35.96
CA TYR A 254 7.11 51.86 36.20
C TYR A 254 7.90 50.68 36.86
N SER A 255 9.25 50.59 36.85
CA SER A 255 10.31 51.02 35.91
C SER A 255 11.64 50.27 36.14
N ASN A 256 12.46 50.18 35.08
CA ASN A 256 13.94 50.22 35.01
C ASN A 256 14.89 49.53 36.06
N ASN A 257 15.68 48.58 35.52
CA ASN A 257 17.17 48.57 35.48
C ASN A 257 18.12 48.11 36.65
N ILE A 258 18.98 47.13 36.27
CA ILE A 258 20.47 47.17 36.28
C ILE A 258 21.32 46.52 37.41
N ASN A 259 22.36 45.79 36.94
CA ASN A 259 23.68 45.39 37.50
C ASN A 259 23.95 44.12 38.36
N ARG A 260 25.17 43.61 38.12
CA ARG A 260 26.00 42.60 38.85
C ARG A 260 27.17 43.36 39.58
N PRO A 261 28.35 42.80 39.99
CA PRO A 261 28.82 41.40 40.16
C PRO A 261 29.67 41.10 41.44
N ASN A 262 30.09 39.82 41.62
CA ASN A 262 31.34 39.34 42.27
C ASN A 262 31.54 39.59 43.81
N SER A 263 32.37 38.88 44.61
CA SER A 263 33.39 37.81 44.42
C SER A 263 33.78 37.10 45.75
N LEU A 264 34.24 35.82 45.69
CA LEU A 264 35.32 35.15 46.51
C LEU A 264 35.21 35.11 48.08
N SER A 265 35.77 34.14 48.85
CA SER A 265 36.37 32.80 48.58
C SER A 265 36.75 32.03 49.88
N LEU A 266 36.75 30.68 49.86
CA LEU A 266 37.55 29.72 50.69
C LEU A 266 37.33 29.77 52.25
N ARG A 267 37.37 28.73 53.09
CA ARG A 267 37.66 27.26 53.15
C ARG A 267 36.83 26.73 54.38
N LYS A 268 36.78 25.49 54.92
CA LYS A 268 37.30 24.10 54.82
C LYS A 268 36.31 23.23 55.68
N SER A 269 36.11 21.90 55.66
CA SER A 269 36.63 20.74 54.91
C SER A 269 35.57 19.60 54.91
N THR A 270 35.66 18.65 53.97
CA THR A 270 35.33 17.21 54.11
C THR A 270 34.15 16.73 54.98
N SER A 271 32.96 16.64 54.37
CA SER A 271 32.26 15.34 54.20
C SER A 271 31.51 15.38 52.85
N ALA A 272 31.06 14.24 52.32
CA ALA A 272 30.77 14.10 50.89
C ALA A 272 29.58 14.95 50.41
N ILE A 273 29.84 15.81 49.41
CA ILE A 273 28.87 16.70 48.77
C ILE A 273 28.96 16.49 47.25
N ASN A 274 27.83 16.18 46.62
CA ASN A 274 27.18 17.18 45.77
C ASN A 274 25.67 17.16 46.00
N SER A 275 25.08 18.36 45.99
CA SER A 275 23.84 18.67 46.68
C SER A 275 22.61 18.77 45.77
N LEU A 276 21.44 18.78 46.39
CA LEU A 276 20.18 19.11 45.73
C LEU A 276 20.21 20.57 45.23
N SER A 277 19.77 20.81 44.00
CA SER A 277 18.78 21.87 43.70
C SER A 277 18.18 21.72 42.31
N ALA A 278 16.90 21.30 42.24
CA ALA A 278 15.98 21.47 41.08
C ALA A 278 14.65 20.74 41.37
N ARG A 279 13.72 21.35 42.13
CA ARG A 279 12.41 20.73 42.45
C ARG A 279 11.21 21.59 42.08
N THR A 280 10.82 21.54 40.81
CA THR A 280 9.41 21.79 40.41
C THR A 280 9.05 21.00 39.14
N ARG A 281 7.77 20.60 39.03
CA ARG A 281 7.11 20.02 37.83
C ARG A 281 7.63 18.64 37.37
N ARG A 282 7.08 17.59 37.99
CA ARG A 282 7.06 16.24 37.41
C ARG A 282 6.29 16.27 36.08
N SER A 283 6.96 15.91 34.98
CA SER A 283 6.33 15.43 33.75
C SER A 283 6.95 14.07 33.44
N THR A 284 6.15 13.01 33.48
CA THR A 284 6.61 11.62 33.33
C THR A 284 6.81 11.26 31.86
N ARG A 285 7.87 11.80 31.25
CA ARG A 285 8.50 11.17 30.08
C ARG A 285 9.10 9.85 30.53
N LEU A 286 8.40 8.74 30.28
CA LEU A 286 8.98 7.40 30.44
C LEU A 286 9.90 7.08 29.25
N HIS A 287 10.93 6.27 29.50
CA HIS A 287 12.05 6.05 28.59
C HIS A 287 11.63 5.49 27.21
N LEU A 288 11.99 6.20 26.13
CA LEU A 288 12.09 5.60 24.79
C LEU A 288 13.46 4.92 24.54
N ASN A 289 14.52 5.33 25.25
CA ASN A 289 15.89 4.84 25.05
C ASN A 289 16.13 3.37 25.44
N THR A 290 15.11 2.66 25.93
CA THR A 290 15.20 1.21 26.21
C THR A 290 14.84 0.37 24.97
N LEU A 291 14.24 0.97 23.94
CA LEU A 291 13.86 0.30 22.68
C LEU A 291 14.95 0.33 21.61
N SER A 292 15.95 1.21 21.71
CA SER A 292 17.10 1.25 20.78
C SER A 292 18.01 0.04 20.96
N ASN A 293 18.32 -0.34 22.21
CA ASN A 293 19.34 -1.34 22.51
C ASN A 293 18.82 -2.79 22.45
N THR A 294 17.52 -2.98 22.21
CA THR A 294 16.91 -4.30 21.94
C THR A 294 16.80 -4.61 20.43
N LEU A 295 17.37 -3.76 19.58
CA LEU A 295 17.45 -3.92 18.12
C LEU A 295 18.87 -4.20 17.63
N SER A 296 19.71 -4.88 18.43
CA SER A 296 21.05 -5.31 18.00
C SER A 296 20.97 -6.21 16.77
N VAL A 297 21.75 -5.87 15.74
CA VAL A 297 21.84 -6.61 14.48
C VAL A 297 22.59 -7.94 14.64
N SER A 298 23.37 -8.09 15.72
CA SER A 298 24.22 -9.26 16.02
C SER A 298 23.50 -10.61 16.04
N ASN A 299 22.19 -10.62 16.28
CA ASN A 299 21.41 -11.86 16.48
C ASN A 299 20.61 -12.29 15.22
N LEU A 300 20.91 -11.71 14.05
CA LEU A 300 20.26 -12.02 12.76
C LEU A 300 21.18 -12.74 11.76
N THR A 301 22.33 -13.24 12.22
CA THR A 301 23.51 -13.53 11.40
C THR A 301 23.76 -15.02 11.08
N SER A 302 22.91 -15.95 11.52
CA SER A 302 23.02 -17.36 11.11
C SER A 302 22.52 -17.58 9.68
N SER A 303 23.28 -18.36 8.88
CA SER A 303 22.99 -18.51 7.45
C SER A 303 21.77 -19.39 7.20
N LEU A 304 21.01 -19.08 6.14
CA LEU A 304 19.84 -19.87 5.71
C LEU A 304 20.16 -21.32 5.30
N ARG A 305 21.45 -21.68 5.16
CA ARG A 305 21.90 -23.07 4.99
C ARG A 305 21.81 -23.86 6.29
N ASP A 306 22.08 -23.22 7.43
CA ASP A 306 22.25 -23.88 8.74
C ASP A 306 20.92 -24.06 9.49
N ILE A 307 19.90 -23.28 9.10
CA ILE A 307 18.53 -23.39 9.64
C ILE A 307 17.80 -24.61 9.07
N PHE A 308 18.18 -25.08 7.87
CA PHE A 308 17.55 -26.21 7.18
C PHE A 308 18.60 -27.09 6.47
N PRO A 309 19.47 -27.78 7.22
CA PRO A 309 20.38 -28.77 6.66
C PRO A 309 19.59 -29.86 5.92
N GLY A 310 20.05 -30.24 4.73
CA GLY A 310 19.46 -31.36 4.01
C GLY A 310 19.91 -32.68 4.63
N HIS A 311 18.99 -33.43 5.23
CA HIS A 311 19.25 -34.77 5.75
C HIS A 311 18.06 -35.70 5.51
N ASP A 312 18.38 -36.94 5.18
CA ASP A 312 17.42 -38.01 4.92
C ASP A 312 16.53 -38.25 6.14
N THR A 313 15.26 -37.88 6.02
CA THR A 313 14.21 -38.23 6.98
C THR A 313 13.49 -39.46 6.46
N GLN A 314 13.16 -40.41 7.35
CA GLN A 314 12.52 -41.67 6.95
C GLN A 314 11.21 -41.42 6.20
N SER A 315 10.97 -42.17 5.11
CA SER A 315 9.86 -41.91 4.19
C SER A 315 8.53 -42.43 4.75
N GLU A 316 7.98 -41.69 5.72
CA GLU A 316 6.58 -41.80 6.09
C GLU A 316 5.69 -41.45 4.90
N VAL A 317 4.60 -42.21 4.73
CA VAL A 317 3.71 -42.07 3.58
C VAL A 317 2.77 -40.88 3.81
N ILE A 318 3.21 -39.68 3.41
CA ILE A 318 2.36 -38.48 3.39
C ILE A 318 1.16 -38.76 2.48
N ASP A 319 -0.06 -38.60 3.00
CA ASP A 319 -1.28 -38.78 2.22
C ASP A 319 -1.37 -37.78 1.05
N LYS A 320 -1.98 -38.23 -0.04
CA LYS A 320 -2.24 -37.47 -1.26
C LYS A 320 -2.99 -36.15 -0.96
N LYS A 321 -3.94 -36.15 -0.03
CA LYS A 321 -4.68 -34.93 0.34
C LYS A 321 -3.79 -33.91 1.07
N THR A 322 -2.88 -34.37 1.92
CA THR A 322 -1.94 -33.51 2.64
C THR A 322 -0.95 -32.85 1.68
N ILE A 323 -0.44 -33.59 0.67
CA ILE A 323 0.42 -33.02 -0.38
C ILE A 323 -0.36 -31.98 -1.21
N MET A 324 -1.63 -32.24 -1.54
CA MET A 324 -2.49 -31.27 -2.24
C MET A 324 -2.72 -30.00 -1.41
N ARG A 325 -3.07 -30.12 -0.12
CA ARG A 325 -3.24 -28.99 0.81
C ARG A 325 -1.97 -28.14 0.94
N LEU A 326 -0.82 -28.78 1.12
CA LEU A 326 0.46 -28.07 1.22
C LEU A 326 0.79 -27.34 -0.09
N MET A 327 0.48 -27.92 -1.25
CA MET A 327 0.67 -27.27 -2.56
C MET A 327 -0.26 -26.06 -2.73
N GLU A 328 -1.50 -26.13 -2.26
CA GLU A 328 -2.45 -24.99 -2.24
C GLU A 328 -1.92 -23.87 -1.33
N ALA A 329 -1.51 -24.22 -0.10
CA ALA A 329 -1.01 -23.27 0.89
C ALA A 329 0.27 -22.54 0.44
N VAL A 330 1.25 -23.26 -0.12
CA VAL A 330 2.49 -22.63 -0.62
C VAL A 330 2.26 -21.82 -1.90
N SER A 331 1.28 -22.20 -2.73
CA SER A 331 0.92 -21.46 -3.95
C SER A 331 0.33 -20.08 -3.66
N PHE A 332 -0.34 -19.89 -2.51
CA PHE A 332 -0.83 -18.57 -2.09
C PHE A 332 0.33 -17.56 -1.96
N GLY A 333 1.30 -17.86 -1.09
CA GLY A 333 2.42 -16.95 -0.82
C GLY A 333 3.36 -16.81 -2.02
N TYR A 334 3.71 -17.92 -2.68
CA TYR A 334 4.51 -17.88 -3.91
C TYR A 334 3.83 -17.03 -5.00
N GLY A 335 2.52 -17.18 -5.18
CA GLY A 335 1.71 -16.43 -6.13
C GLY A 335 1.65 -14.94 -5.81
N LEU A 336 1.45 -14.58 -4.53
CA LEU A 336 1.44 -13.19 -4.06
C LEU A 336 2.78 -12.48 -4.28
N PHE A 337 3.90 -13.17 -4.05
CA PHE A 337 5.25 -12.66 -4.35
C PHE A 337 5.46 -12.42 -5.85
N GLN A 338 5.18 -13.43 -6.68
CA GLN A 338 5.30 -13.35 -8.13
C GLN A 338 4.46 -12.19 -8.70
N LEU A 339 3.23 -12.04 -8.21
CA LEU A 339 2.35 -10.95 -8.59
C LEU A 339 2.90 -9.59 -8.13
N GLY A 340 3.20 -9.44 -6.83
CA GLY A 340 3.65 -8.19 -6.22
C GLY A 340 4.94 -7.62 -6.84
N VAL A 341 5.94 -8.46 -7.07
CA VAL A 341 7.21 -8.03 -7.69
C VAL A 341 7.02 -7.68 -9.17
N SER A 342 6.09 -8.34 -9.88
CA SER A 342 5.74 -8.00 -11.28
C SER A 342 5.00 -6.66 -11.45
N LEU A 343 4.71 -5.95 -10.36
CA LEU A 343 4.00 -4.67 -10.32
C LEU A 343 4.90 -3.50 -9.86
N LEU A 344 6.16 -3.78 -9.48
CA LEU A 344 7.11 -2.74 -9.10
C LEU A 344 7.52 -1.87 -10.32
N PRO A 345 7.49 -0.53 -10.24
CA PRO A 345 7.91 0.34 -11.33
C PRO A 345 9.38 0.13 -11.76
N PRO A 346 9.76 0.43 -13.03
CA PRO A 346 11.13 0.30 -13.52
C PRO A 346 12.18 1.12 -12.74
N SER A 347 11.78 2.20 -12.06
CA SER A 347 12.64 2.97 -11.15
C SER A 347 13.08 2.18 -9.91
N LEU A 348 12.39 1.08 -9.58
CA LEU A 348 12.75 0.12 -8.54
C LEU A 348 13.52 -1.10 -9.08
N THR A 349 14.11 -1.04 -10.28
CA THR A 349 15.02 -2.07 -10.81
C THR A 349 16.16 -2.42 -9.86
N ARG A 350 16.69 -1.45 -9.09
CA ARG A 350 17.67 -1.69 -8.02
C ARG A 350 17.13 -2.53 -6.85
N LEU A 351 15.83 -2.48 -6.58
CA LEU A 351 15.18 -3.37 -5.60
C LEU A 351 14.98 -4.77 -6.19
N ILE A 352 14.65 -4.87 -7.48
CA ILE A 352 14.50 -6.16 -8.19
C ILE A 352 15.85 -6.89 -8.27
N SER A 353 16.95 -6.21 -8.59
CA SER A 353 18.29 -6.81 -8.58
C SER A 353 18.78 -7.12 -7.15
N PHE A 354 18.48 -6.28 -6.16
CA PHE A 354 18.73 -6.60 -4.74
C PHE A 354 17.97 -7.84 -4.27
N LEU A 355 16.71 -8.01 -4.68
CA LEU A 355 15.93 -9.22 -4.40
C LEU A 355 16.54 -10.44 -5.11
N GLY A 356 16.96 -10.27 -6.37
CA GLY A 356 17.74 -11.25 -7.13
C GLY A 356 16.91 -12.32 -7.85
N PHE A 357 15.70 -12.00 -8.28
CA PHE A 357 14.85 -12.90 -9.06
C PHE A 357 13.99 -12.15 -10.09
N ALA A 358 13.70 -12.83 -11.20
CA ALA A 358 12.70 -12.38 -12.16
C ALA A 358 11.30 -12.81 -11.69
N ALA A 359 10.30 -11.93 -11.83
CA ALA A 359 8.92 -12.20 -11.42
C ALA A 359 7.99 -12.25 -12.63
N ASN A 360 7.09 -13.24 -12.66
CA ASN A 360 6.10 -13.42 -13.73
C ASN A 360 4.68 -13.24 -13.18
N ARG A 361 4.01 -12.20 -13.69
CA ARG A 361 2.64 -11.81 -13.34
C ARG A 361 1.63 -12.93 -13.56
N GLN A 362 1.72 -13.63 -14.69
CA GLN A 362 0.79 -14.70 -15.04
C GLN A 362 1.00 -15.92 -14.12
N ASN A 363 2.25 -16.24 -13.79
CA ASN A 363 2.55 -17.29 -12.81
C ASN A 363 1.95 -16.95 -11.44
N GLY A 364 2.07 -15.69 -11.01
CA GLY A 364 1.46 -15.21 -9.77
C GLY A 364 -0.06 -15.37 -9.73
N ILE A 365 -0.74 -14.99 -10.81
CA ILE A 365 -2.19 -15.16 -10.98
C ILE A 365 -2.56 -16.64 -10.97
N SER A 366 -1.87 -17.51 -11.72
CA SER A 366 -2.16 -18.95 -11.78
C SER A 366 -2.01 -19.64 -10.41
N CYS A 367 -0.96 -19.32 -9.64
CA CYS A 367 -0.76 -19.90 -8.31
C CYS A 367 -1.85 -19.44 -7.31
N LEU A 368 -2.28 -18.17 -7.36
CA LEU A 368 -3.42 -17.68 -6.56
C LEU A 368 -4.75 -18.30 -7.01
N MET A 369 -4.95 -18.48 -8.32
CA MET A 369 -6.15 -19.13 -8.89
C MET A 369 -6.26 -20.62 -8.56
N TYR A 370 -5.15 -21.28 -8.24
CA TYR A 370 -5.12 -22.62 -7.65
C TYR A 370 -5.35 -22.57 -6.14
N ALA A 371 -4.59 -21.76 -5.40
CA ALA A 371 -4.67 -21.67 -3.94
C ALA A 371 -6.07 -21.32 -3.38
N ARG A 372 -6.86 -20.53 -4.12
CA ARG A 372 -8.24 -20.16 -3.74
C ARG A 372 -9.21 -21.35 -3.64
N LEU A 373 -8.90 -22.47 -4.31
CA LEU A 373 -9.74 -23.67 -4.34
C LEU A 373 -9.50 -24.59 -3.13
N GLY A 374 -8.45 -24.31 -2.35
CA GLY A 374 -7.96 -25.20 -1.31
C GLY A 374 -8.82 -25.24 -0.06
N VAL A 375 -8.51 -26.20 0.81
CA VAL A 375 -9.18 -26.38 2.12
C VAL A 375 -8.61 -25.49 3.23
N ASP A 376 -7.45 -24.87 2.98
CA ASP A 376 -6.62 -24.20 3.98
C ASP A 376 -7.07 -22.75 4.29
N MET A 377 -6.59 -22.16 5.39
CA MET A 377 -6.97 -20.80 5.83
C MET A 377 -6.57 -19.69 4.83
N ARG A 378 -5.68 -20.03 3.89
CA ARG A 378 -5.14 -19.15 2.84
C ARG A 378 -6.06 -19.05 1.61
N ALA A 379 -6.98 -19.99 1.42
CA ALA A 379 -7.89 -20.02 0.27
C ALA A 379 -8.76 -18.74 0.12
N PRO A 380 -9.48 -18.26 1.17
CA PRO A 380 -10.25 -17.02 1.04
C PRO A 380 -9.36 -15.77 0.94
N LEU A 381 -8.13 -15.82 1.46
CA LEU A 381 -7.13 -14.75 1.31
C LEU A 381 -6.62 -14.66 -0.14
N ALA A 382 -6.49 -15.78 -0.85
CA ALA A 382 -6.16 -15.80 -2.28
C ALA A 382 -7.28 -15.13 -3.10
N SER A 383 -8.54 -15.44 -2.81
CA SER A 383 -9.71 -14.77 -3.42
C SER A 383 -9.72 -13.25 -3.18
N LEU A 384 -9.46 -12.79 -1.94
CA LEU A 384 -9.36 -11.36 -1.63
C LEU A 384 -8.17 -10.68 -2.34
N ALA A 385 -7.01 -11.33 -2.43
CA ALA A 385 -5.84 -10.82 -3.14
C ALA A 385 -6.09 -10.69 -4.64
N LEU A 386 -6.78 -11.66 -5.26
CA LEU A 386 -7.22 -11.61 -6.64
C LEU A 386 -8.25 -10.48 -6.86
N LEU A 387 -9.27 -10.36 -6.01
CA LEU A 387 -10.26 -9.27 -6.11
C LEU A 387 -9.61 -7.89 -6.00
N TRP A 388 -8.65 -7.71 -5.09
CA TRP A 388 -7.86 -6.47 -4.99
C TRP A 388 -7.03 -6.21 -6.25
N TYR A 389 -6.35 -7.23 -6.78
CA TYR A 389 -5.58 -7.12 -8.02
C TYR A 389 -6.45 -6.73 -9.23
N HIS A 390 -7.59 -7.41 -9.42
CA HIS A 390 -8.47 -7.19 -10.56
C HIS A 390 -9.25 -5.87 -10.47
N THR A 391 -9.64 -5.42 -9.27
CA THR A 391 -10.51 -4.24 -9.10
C THR A 391 -9.80 -2.96 -8.65
N ILE A 392 -8.56 -3.04 -8.13
CA ILE A 392 -7.77 -1.88 -7.69
C ILE A 392 -6.51 -1.73 -8.55
N VAL A 393 -5.66 -2.77 -8.59
CA VAL A 393 -4.34 -2.69 -9.23
C VAL A 393 -4.43 -2.51 -10.75
N ARG A 394 -5.20 -3.36 -11.44
CA ARG A 394 -5.37 -3.27 -12.91
C ARG A 394 -5.87 -1.88 -13.36
N PRO A 395 -6.95 -1.30 -12.78
CA PRO A 395 -7.39 0.07 -13.13
C PRO A 395 -6.42 1.18 -12.69
N PHE A 396 -5.69 1.00 -11.58
CA PHE A 396 -4.74 2.00 -11.11
C PHE A 396 -3.58 2.19 -12.10
N TYR A 397 -2.90 1.10 -12.47
CA TYR A 397 -1.80 1.14 -13.44
C TYR A 397 -2.27 1.22 -14.90
N ALA A 398 -3.55 0.89 -15.17
CA ALA A 398 -4.11 0.70 -16.52
C ALA A 398 -3.37 -0.37 -17.33
N ILE A 399 -3.17 -1.54 -16.71
CA ILE A 399 -2.47 -2.70 -17.30
C ILE A 399 -3.13 -3.15 -18.62
N ASP A 400 -4.46 -3.13 -18.66
CA ASP A 400 -5.27 -3.50 -19.82
C ASP A 400 -5.69 -2.26 -20.66
N GLY A 401 -4.98 -1.14 -20.49
CA GLY A 401 -5.33 0.16 -21.07
C GLY A 401 -6.71 0.64 -20.61
N VAL A 402 -7.56 1.01 -21.59
CA VAL A 402 -8.97 1.38 -21.37
C VAL A 402 -9.87 0.13 -21.22
N LYS A 403 -9.41 -1.06 -21.62
CA LYS A 403 -10.20 -2.31 -21.66
C LYS A 403 -10.21 -3.03 -20.31
N VAL A 404 -10.81 -2.41 -19.30
CA VAL A 404 -10.89 -2.95 -17.92
C VAL A 404 -11.71 -4.26 -17.82
N GLN A 405 -12.48 -4.63 -18.86
CA GLN A 405 -13.43 -5.74 -18.86
C GLN A 405 -12.85 -7.08 -18.38
N ALA A 406 -11.66 -7.49 -18.81
CA ALA A 406 -11.05 -8.74 -18.37
C ALA A 406 -10.74 -8.77 -16.85
N GLY A 407 -10.62 -7.61 -16.20
CA GLY A 407 -10.59 -7.48 -14.75
C GLY A 407 -11.97 -7.60 -14.10
N VAL A 408 -12.98 -7.00 -14.72
CA VAL A 408 -14.39 -7.06 -14.29
C VAL A 408 -14.94 -8.49 -14.35
N ASP A 409 -14.70 -9.20 -15.44
CA ASP A 409 -15.22 -10.57 -15.66
C ASP A 409 -14.63 -11.54 -14.62
N ALA A 410 -13.32 -11.48 -14.40
CA ALA A 410 -12.61 -12.29 -13.41
C ALA A 410 -13.07 -11.98 -11.97
N ALA A 411 -13.24 -10.70 -11.62
CA ALA A 411 -13.75 -10.32 -10.31
C ALA A 411 -15.21 -10.76 -10.10
N THR A 412 -16.05 -10.65 -11.13
CA THR A 412 -17.46 -11.09 -11.11
C THR A 412 -17.58 -12.60 -10.88
N LEU A 413 -16.72 -13.41 -11.51
CA LEU A 413 -16.64 -14.85 -11.27
C LEU A 413 -16.27 -15.16 -9.81
N LEU A 414 -15.20 -14.54 -9.30
CA LEU A 414 -14.72 -14.75 -7.93
C LEU A 414 -15.77 -14.37 -6.86
N ILE A 415 -16.50 -13.27 -7.07
CA ILE A 415 -17.61 -12.87 -6.19
C ILE A 415 -18.73 -13.92 -6.24
N LYS A 416 -19.11 -14.38 -7.44
CA LYS A 416 -20.18 -15.37 -7.63
C LYS A 416 -19.87 -16.71 -6.98
N GLU A 417 -18.63 -17.19 -7.10
CA GLU A 417 -18.17 -18.42 -6.44
C GLU A 417 -18.15 -18.27 -4.91
N SER A 418 -17.73 -17.10 -4.42
CA SER A 418 -17.63 -16.79 -2.98
C SER A 418 -18.97 -16.42 -2.32
N GLN A 419 -20.05 -16.24 -3.09
CA GLN A 419 -21.32 -15.68 -2.62
C GLN A 419 -21.94 -16.46 -1.45
N ASN A 420 -21.79 -17.80 -1.44
CA ASN A 420 -22.35 -18.67 -0.41
C ASN A 420 -21.58 -18.57 0.93
N GLU A 421 -20.26 -18.31 0.87
CA GLU A 421 -19.37 -18.30 2.04
C GLU A 421 -19.18 -16.88 2.59
N PHE A 422 -19.30 -15.85 1.74
CA PHE A 422 -18.95 -14.46 2.06
C PHE A 422 -19.98 -13.40 1.62
N GLY A 423 -21.20 -13.79 1.23
CA GLY A 423 -22.21 -12.86 0.69
C GLY A 423 -22.61 -11.68 1.60
N ASN A 424 -22.35 -11.75 2.90
CA ASN A 424 -22.57 -10.67 3.88
C ASN A 424 -21.26 -10.00 4.37
N SER A 425 -20.09 -10.44 3.93
CA SER A 425 -18.80 -9.83 4.27
C SER A 425 -18.72 -8.42 3.73
N ALA A 426 -18.36 -7.44 4.57
CA ALA A 426 -18.16 -6.06 4.11
C ALA A 426 -17.03 -5.94 3.07
N LEU A 427 -16.04 -6.84 3.09
CA LEU A 427 -14.96 -6.87 2.11
C LEU A 427 -15.44 -7.36 0.74
N PHE A 428 -16.22 -8.45 0.69
CA PHE A 428 -16.77 -8.95 -0.57
C PHE A 428 -17.87 -8.02 -1.13
N LEU A 429 -18.72 -7.44 -0.28
CA LEU A 429 -19.69 -6.42 -0.69
C LEU A 429 -18.98 -5.15 -1.23
N PHE A 430 -17.87 -4.72 -0.62
CA PHE A 430 -17.04 -3.65 -1.15
C PHE A 430 -16.47 -4.02 -2.53
N PHE A 431 -15.92 -5.23 -2.71
CA PHE A 431 -15.41 -5.67 -4.02
C PHE A 431 -16.51 -5.87 -5.08
N ALA A 432 -17.73 -6.23 -4.69
CA ALA A 432 -18.90 -6.24 -5.57
C ALA A 432 -19.29 -4.82 -6.02
N GLY A 433 -19.23 -3.84 -5.11
CA GLY A 433 -19.39 -2.42 -5.45
C GLY A 433 -18.28 -1.93 -6.39
N ARG A 434 -17.02 -2.27 -6.10
CA ARG A 434 -15.85 -1.95 -6.95
C ARG A 434 -16.03 -2.50 -8.37
N THR A 435 -16.43 -3.76 -8.49
CA THR A 435 -16.65 -4.45 -9.77
C THR A 435 -17.81 -3.82 -10.55
N SER A 436 -18.94 -3.55 -9.86
CA SER A 436 -20.09 -2.86 -10.45
C SER A 436 -19.74 -1.46 -10.97
N ARG A 437 -18.92 -0.69 -10.23
CA ARG A 437 -18.44 0.64 -10.65
C ARG A 437 -17.55 0.56 -11.90
N LEU A 438 -16.68 -0.44 -11.99
CA LEU A 438 -15.83 -0.65 -13.17
C LEU A 438 -16.63 -1.11 -14.39
N ASN A 439 -17.74 -1.81 -14.18
CA ASN A 439 -18.72 -2.20 -15.22
C ASN A 439 -19.74 -1.09 -15.54
N SER A 440 -19.49 0.16 -15.11
CA SER A 440 -20.39 1.32 -15.25
C SER A 440 -21.82 1.14 -14.69
N SER A 441 -22.06 0.13 -13.84
CA SER A 441 -23.34 -0.12 -13.18
C SER A 441 -23.38 0.61 -11.82
N ILE A 442 -23.44 1.94 -11.87
CA ILE A 442 -23.30 2.78 -10.68
C ILE A 442 -24.43 2.59 -9.63
N PRO A 443 -25.71 2.38 -9.99
CA PRO A 443 -26.74 2.07 -9.01
C PRO A 443 -26.45 0.78 -8.21
N SER A 444 -26.01 -0.28 -8.88
CA SER A 444 -25.59 -1.55 -8.24
C SER A 444 -24.35 -1.37 -7.37
N ALA A 445 -23.43 -0.49 -7.79
CA ALA A 445 -22.26 -0.12 -7.02
C ALA A 445 -22.64 0.59 -5.71
N LEU A 446 -23.50 1.60 -5.78
CA LEU A 446 -24.01 2.35 -4.63
C LEU A 446 -24.71 1.44 -3.60
N ASP A 447 -25.60 0.56 -4.05
CA ASP A 447 -26.27 -0.43 -3.18
C ASP A 447 -25.27 -1.37 -2.49
N SER A 448 -24.28 -1.90 -3.24
CA SER A 448 -23.24 -2.78 -2.71
C SER A 448 -22.35 -2.07 -1.67
N PHE A 449 -21.93 -0.82 -1.93
CA PHE A 449 -21.14 -0.03 -1.00
C PHE A 449 -21.93 0.40 0.24
N GLU A 450 -23.22 0.67 0.10
CA GLU A 450 -24.10 1.01 1.22
C GLU A 450 -24.27 -0.20 2.16
N LYS A 451 -24.52 -1.39 1.60
CA LYS A 451 -24.54 -2.68 2.34
C LYS A 451 -23.20 -2.99 3.00
N ALA A 452 -22.08 -2.83 2.28
CA ALA A 452 -20.74 -3.00 2.84
C ALA A 452 -20.48 -2.08 4.05
N LYS A 453 -20.89 -0.80 3.94
CA LYS A 453 -20.76 0.20 5.00
C LYS A 453 -21.66 -0.09 6.20
N GLN A 454 -22.80 -0.74 6.01
CA GLN A 454 -23.70 -1.17 7.08
C GLN A 454 -23.14 -2.41 7.81
N ASN A 455 -22.73 -3.44 7.07
CA ASN A 455 -22.21 -4.70 7.62
C ASN A 455 -20.79 -4.58 8.23
N ALA A 456 -20.00 -3.57 7.86
CA ALA A 456 -18.66 -3.39 8.39
C ALA A 456 -18.67 -3.17 9.91
N ASN A 457 -17.73 -3.81 10.62
CA ASN A 457 -17.46 -3.47 12.02
C ASN A 457 -16.35 -2.41 12.14
N HIS A 458 -15.28 -2.51 11.34
CA HIS A 458 -14.19 -1.52 11.31
C HIS A 458 -14.63 -0.17 10.71
N ARG A 459 -14.19 0.93 11.32
CA ARG A 459 -14.49 2.31 10.88
C ARG A 459 -13.89 2.61 9.50
N GLU A 460 -12.73 2.03 9.21
CA GLU A 460 -11.92 2.36 8.05
C GLU A 460 -12.51 1.73 6.78
N ILE A 461 -13.13 0.54 6.89
CA ILE A 461 -13.97 -0.03 5.82
C ILE A 461 -15.17 0.90 5.53
N LYS A 462 -15.81 1.50 6.55
CA LYS A 462 -16.91 2.46 6.35
C LYS A 462 -16.44 3.73 5.64
N ILE A 463 -15.22 4.20 5.93
CA ILE A 463 -14.60 5.35 5.24
C ILE A 463 -14.27 4.99 3.79
N LEU A 464 -13.75 3.80 3.50
CA LEU A 464 -13.49 3.31 2.14
C LEU A 464 -14.78 3.16 1.32
N CYS A 465 -15.85 2.62 1.90
CA CYS A 465 -17.15 2.56 1.24
C CYS A 465 -17.72 3.96 0.97
N LEU A 466 -17.60 4.89 1.92
CA LEU A 466 -18.07 6.27 1.76
C LEU A 466 -17.24 7.04 0.70
N HIS A 467 -15.94 6.76 0.58
CA HIS A 467 -15.06 7.27 -0.48
C HIS A 467 -15.57 6.83 -1.86
N GLU A 468 -15.83 5.54 -2.02
CA GLU A 468 -16.37 4.97 -3.27
C GLU A 468 -17.77 5.51 -3.61
N ILE A 469 -18.66 5.68 -2.63
CA ILE A 469 -19.97 6.33 -2.82
C ILE A 469 -19.81 7.76 -3.33
N GLY A 470 -18.86 8.52 -2.78
CA GLY A 470 -18.55 9.89 -3.25
C GLY A 470 -18.11 9.91 -4.72
N TRP A 471 -17.27 8.96 -5.14
CA TRP A 471 -16.88 8.80 -6.55
C TRP A 471 -18.05 8.35 -7.43
N CYS A 472 -18.94 7.49 -6.94
CA CYS A 472 -20.14 7.08 -7.69
C CYS A 472 -21.03 8.28 -8.01
N HIS A 473 -21.26 9.19 -7.05
CA HIS A 473 -21.97 10.44 -7.32
C HIS A 473 -21.23 11.36 -8.30
N LEU A 474 -19.89 11.44 -8.25
CA LEU A 474 -19.11 12.18 -9.26
C LEU A 474 -19.24 11.58 -10.66
N ILE A 475 -19.23 10.25 -10.79
CA ILE A 475 -19.36 9.53 -12.07
C ILE A 475 -20.77 9.75 -12.67
N GLU A 476 -21.79 9.82 -11.81
CA GLU A 476 -23.17 10.16 -12.19
C GLU A 476 -23.41 11.68 -12.42
N LEU A 477 -22.39 12.51 -12.21
CA LEU A 477 -22.46 13.99 -12.28
C LEU A 477 -23.43 14.61 -11.23
N ASP A 478 -23.72 13.87 -10.15
CA ASP A 478 -24.51 14.32 -9.00
C ASP A 478 -23.60 15.07 -8.00
N TYR A 479 -23.22 16.29 -8.38
CA TYR A 479 -22.38 17.17 -7.57
C TYR A 479 -22.99 17.46 -6.18
N SER A 480 -24.31 17.43 -6.04
CA SER A 480 -25.03 17.71 -4.80
C SER A 480 -24.78 16.63 -3.74
N ASN A 481 -25.00 15.36 -4.07
CA ASN A 481 -24.74 14.27 -3.13
C ASN A 481 -23.25 13.93 -3.04
N ALA A 482 -22.46 14.14 -4.11
CA ALA A 482 -21.00 14.08 -4.05
C ALA A 482 -20.45 15.05 -2.98
N ARG A 483 -20.84 16.33 -3.03
CA ARG A 483 -20.50 17.34 -2.01
C ARG A 483 -20.86 16.87 -0.61
N ASN A 484 -22.11 16.47 -0.39
CA ASN A 484 -22.61 16.05 0.92
C ASN A 484 -21.77 14.86 1.47
N THR A 485 -21.34 13.97 0.58
CA THR A 485 -20.48 12.82 0.91
C THR A 485 -19.04 13.23 1.23
N PHE A 486 -18.42 14.11 0.43
CA PHE A 486 -17.06 14.59 0.68
C PHE A 486 -16.94 15.47 1.94
N VAL A 487 -17.96 16.26 2.27
CA VAL A 487 -18.03 16.99 3.55
C VAL A 487 -18.06 16.01 4.73
N ARG A 488 -18.80 14.90 4.63
CA ARG A 488 -18.78 13.84 5.67
C ARG A 488 -17.41 13.14 5.75
N LEU A 489 -16.80 12.81 4.62
CA LEU A 489 -15.47 12.18 4.55
C LEU A 489 -14.38 13.05 5.19
N LYS A 490 -14.37 14.35 4.90
CA LYS A 490 -13.47 15.34 5.53
C LYS A 490 -13.49 15.26 7.06
N HIS A 491 -14.66 15.06 7.67
CA HIS A 491 -14.80 14.97 9.13
C HIS A 491 -14.58 13.56 9.68
N ALA A 492 -14.81 12.51 8.89
CA ALA A 492 -14.64 11.11 9.29
C ALA A 492 -13.21 10.57 9.09
N SER A 493 -12.48 11.06 8.09
CA SER A 493 -11.18 10.55 7.67
C SER A 493 -10.01 11.15 8.46
N ARG A 494 -9.06 10.30 8.86
CA ARG A 494 -7.73 10.71 9.34
C ARG A 494 -6.76 11.05 8.18
N TRP A 495 -7.12 10.64 6.97
CA TRP A 495 -6.30 10.68 5.75
C TRP A 495 -6.81 11.72 4.75
N SER A 496 -5.89 12.41 4.07
CA SER A 496 -6.16 13.26 2.90
C SER A 496 -7.30 14.29 3.09
N MET A 497 -7.41 14.90 4.27
CA MET A 497 -8.48 15.88 4.57
C MET A 497 -8.55 17.00 3.52
N SER A 498 -7.39 17.53 3.09
CA SER A 498 -7.26 18.56 2.05
C SER A 498 -7.87 18.14 0.71
N PHE A 499 -7.80 16.85 0.37
CA PHE A 499 -8.36 16.29 -0.86
C PHE A 499 -9.89 16.26 -0.83
N TYR A 500 -10.49 15.82 0.28
CA TYR A 500 -11.95 15.84 0.44
C TYR A 500 -12.51 17.25 0.53
N ILE A 501 -11.77 18.21 1.11
CA ILE A 501 -12.13 19.63 1.06
C ILE A 501 -12.12 20.12 -0.39
N TYR A 502 -11.11 19.79 -1.20
CA TYR A 502 -11.05 20.19 -2.61
C TYR A 502 -12.19 19.59 -3.44
N LEU A 503 -12.48 18.29 -3.30
CA LEU A 503 -13.60 17.63 -3.97
C LEU A 503 -14.95 18.25 -3.59
N ALA A 504 -15.17 18.56 -2.30
CA ALA A 504 -16.36 19.29 -1.87
C ALA A 504 -16.43 20.71 -2.47
N ALA A 505 -15.30 21.42 -2.56
CA ALA A 505 -15.22 22.78 -3.09
C ALA A 505 -15.55 22.86 -4.60
N ILE A 506 -15.02 21.96 -5.43
CA ILE A 506 -15.35 21.93 -6.86
C ILE A 506 -16.81 21.51 -7.11
N CYS A 507 -17.36 20.60 -6.29
CA CYS A 507 -18.80 20.28 -6.34
C CYS A 507 -19.68 21.49 -5.98
N ILE A 508 -19.27 22.29 -4.99
CA ILE A 508 -19.98 23.52 -4.60
C ILE A 508 -20.01 24.53 -5.75
N GLY A 509 -18.87 24.76 -6.41
CA GLY A 509 -18.80 25.68 -7.55
C GLY A 509 -19.57 25.19 -8.78
N ALA A 510 -19.63 23.86 -9.00
CA ALA A 510 -20.44 23.27 -10.07
C ALA A 510 -21.95 23.47 -9.84
N VAL A 511 -22.42 23.36 -8.59
CA VAL A 511 -23.81 23.65 -8.17
C VAL A 511 -24.07 25.16 -7.98
N GLN A 512 -23.02 25.99 -7.92
CA GLN A 512 -23.07 27.43 -7.59
C GLN A 512 -23.64 27.73 -6.19
N ASP A 513 -23.57 26.78 -5.25
CA ASP A 513 -24.05 26.97 -3.86
C ASP A 513 -23.03 27.72 -2.99
N PHE A 514 -22.86 29.01 -3.26
CA PHE A 514 -21.91 29.86 -2.55
C PHE A 514 -22.31 30.19 -1.10
N ALA A 515 -23.45 29.73 -0.59
CA ALA A 515 -23.72 29.78 0.86
C ALA A 515 -22.68 28.95 1.65
N ASN A 516 -22.14 27.91 1.02
CA ASN A 516 -21.09 27.05 1.58
C ASN A 516 -19.65 27.51 1.24
N PHE A 517 -19.45 28.80 0.90
CA PHE A 517 -18.15 29.36 0.49
C PHE A 517 -17.01 29.18 1.54
N SER A 518 -17.34 29.00 2.82
CA SER A 518 -16.38 28.74 3.90
C SER A 518 -15.41 27.58 3.60
N ILE A 519 -15.83 26.59 2.80
CA ILE A 519 -15.00 25.45 2.38
C ILE A 519 -13.82 25.89 1.49
N PHE A 520 -13.95 26.93 0.66
CA PHE A 520 -12.82 27.49 -0.10
C PHE A 520 -11.79 28.20 0.80
N ALA A 521 -12.25 28.86 1.87
CA ALA A 521 -11.36 29.46 2.87
C ALA A 521 -10.63 28.37 3.69
N GLU A 522 -11.32 27.29 4.03
CA GLU A 522 -10.72 26.14 4.73
C GLU A 522 -9.70 25.40 3.85
N LEU A 523 -9.95 25.25 2.54
CA LEU A 523 -9.00 24.69 1.58
C LEU A 523 -7.67 25.46 1.60
N ARG A 524 -7.71 26.79 1.62
CA ARG A 524 -6.53 27.67 1.71
C ARG A 524 -5.80 27.59 3.05
N LYS A 525 -6.50 27.27 4.12
CA LYS A 525 -5.89 27.00 5.43
C LYS A 525 -5.18 25.64 5.41
N SER A 526 -5.87 24.61 4.92
CA SER A 526 -5.39 23.22 4.85
C SER A 526 -4.14 23.10 3.97
N SER A 527 -4.14 23.71 2.76
CA SER A 527 -3.01 23.63 1.83
C SER A 527 -1.74 24.35 2.30
N ARG A 528 -1.84 25.24 3.30
CA ARG A 528 -0.68 25.88 3.97
C ARG A 528 -0.10 25.06 5.12
N THR A 529 -0.85 24.08 5.64
CA THR A 529 -0.44 23.27 6.81
C THR A 529 -0.04 21.85 6.41
N SER A 530 -0.49 21.35 5.26
CA SER A 530 -0.11 20.03 4.77
C SER A 530 1.37 19.95 4.36
N ARG A 531 1.98 18.79 4.56
CA ARG A 531 3.41 18.53 4.30
C ARG A 531 3.66 18.17 2.82
N ALA A 532 4.89 17.76 2.49
CA ALA A 532 5.32 17.46 1.13
C ALA A 532 4.88 16.06 0.69
N GLY A 533 4.32 15.97 -0.52
CA GLY A 533 3.81 14.76 -1.15
C GLY A 533 3.07 15.12 -2.43
N GLN A 534 3.09 14.25 -3.44
CA GLN A 534 2.61 14.61 -4.80
C GLN A 534 1.15 15.08 -4.82
N LEU A 535 0.28 14.51 -3.98
CA LEU A 535 -1.12 14.93 -3.85
C LEU A 535 -1.25 16.31 -3.20
N ASP A 536 -0.44 16.64 -2.21
CA ASP A 536 -0.42 17.95 -1.56
C ASP A 536 0.22 19.02 -2.45
N ASP A 537 1.16 18.64 -3.32
CA ASP A 537 1.71 19.51 -4.37
C ASP A 537 0.65 19.82 -5.44
N PHE A 538 -0.07 18.80 -5.93
CA PHE A 538 -1.24 18.93 -6.81
C PHE A 538 -2.31 19.84 -6.19
N LEU A 539 -2.66 19.60 -4.92
CA LEU A 539 -3.68 20.40 -4.22
C LEU A 539 -3.22 21.84 -4.00
N ARG A 540 -1.95 22.07 -3.64
CA ARG A 540 -1.38 23.43 -3.54
C ARG A 540 -1.47 24.16 -4.88
N ARG A 541 -1.17 23.51 -6.02
CA ARG A 541 -1.44 24.06 -7.37
C ARG A 541 -2.92 24.36 -7.61
N ARG A 542 -3.84 23.42 -7.34
CA ARG A 542 -5.29 23.61 -7.59
C ARG A 542 -5.97 24.63 -6.68
N VAL A 543 -5.40 24.96 -5.51
CA VAL A 543 -5.90 26.07 -4.66
C VAL A 543 -5.83 27.42 -5.40
N HIS A 544 -4.91 27.59 -6.35
CA HIS A 544 -4.82 28.82 -7.16
C HIS A 544 -5.95 28.97 -8.19
N CYS A 545 -6.57 27.86 -8.63
CA CYS A 545 -7.75 27.83 -9.49
C CYS A 545 -9.08 28.05 -8.70
N CYS A 546 -9.02 28.24 -7.38
CA CYS A 546 -10.21 28.41 -6.54
C CYS A 546 -10.45 29.90 -6.18
N PRO A 547 -11.70 30.40 -6.22
CA PRO A 547 -12.02 31.83 -6.05
C PRO A 547 -11.71 32.35 -4.63
N LYS A 548 -10.91 33.42 -4.54
CA LYS A 548 -10.34 33.95 -3.27
C LYS A 548 -11.40 34.47 -2.31
N ASP A 549 -12.43 35.08 -2.87
CA ASP A 549 -13.51 35.83 -2.25
C ASP A 549 -14.84 35.52 -2.96
N LEU A 550 -15.95 36.04 -2.44
CA LEU A 550 -17.30 35.72 -2.93
C LEU A 550 -17.63 36.37 -4.29
N GLU A 551 -17.04 37.51 -4.64
CA GLU A 551 -17.32 38.16 -5.94
C GLU A 551 -16.54 37.46 -7.06
N THR A 552 -15.29 37.08 -6.81
CA THR A 552 -14.53 36.16 -7.68
C THR A 552 -15.20 34.79 -7.80
N ALA A 553 -15.98 34.35 -6.81
CA ALA A 553 -16.74 33.10 -6.91
C ALA A 553 -17.93 33.22 -7.88
N LYS A 554 -18.68 34.33 -7.81
CA LYS A 554 -19.81 34.62 -8.71
C LYS A 554 -19.41 34.83 -10.17
N SER A 555 -18.18 35.26 -10.44
CA SER A 555 -17.70 35.45 -11.82
C SER A 555 -17.24 34.15 -12.51
N TYR A 556 -17.09 33.06 -11.77
CA TYR A 556 -16.73 31.75 -12.32
C TYR A 556 -18.00 30.95 -12.65
N THR A 557 -18.15 30.58 -13.93
CA THR A 557 -19.31 29.81 -14.41
C THR A 557 -19.38 28.41 -13.80
N SER A 558 -20.59 27.81 -13.78
CA SER A 558 -20.77 26.41 -13.36
C SER A 558 -19.85 25.46 -14.14
N PHE A 559 -19.67 25.68 -15.44
CA PHE A 559 -18.83 24.87 -16.31
C PHE A 559 -17.34 24.88 -15.90
N TYR A 560 -16.79 26.03 -15.49
CA TYR A 560 -15.40 26.13 -14.97
C TYR A 560 -15.12 25.09 -13.87
N PHE A 561 -16.05 24.95 -12.92
CA PHE A 561 -15.93 23.98 -11.83
C PHE A 561 -16.26 22.54 -12.25
N LYS A 562 -17.20 22.33 -13.17
CA LYS A 562 -17.45 21.00 -13.74
C LYS A 562 -16.23 20.49 -14.50
N LEU A 563 -15.51 21.34 -15.21
CA LEU A 563 -14.30 20.97 -15.94
C LEU A 563 -13.15 20.57 -14.98
N LEU A 564 -13.08 21.15 -13.78
CA LEU A 564 -12.23 20.63 -12.69
C LEU A 564 -12.69 19.25 -12.17
N VAL A 565 -14.00 18.96 -12.14
CA VAL A 565 -14.49 17.61 -11.84
C VAL A 565 -14.16 16.62 -12.96
N PHE A 566 -14.24 17.04 -14.23
CA PHE A 566 -13.86 16.20 -15.38
C PHE A 566 -12.35 15.91 -15.37
N GLU A 567 -11.50 16.90 -15.02
CA GLU A 567 -10.08 16.67 -14.74
C GLU A 567 -9.88 15.61 -13.66
N MET A 568 -10.61 15.70 -12.54
CA MET A 568 -10.53 14.72 -11.46
C MET A 568 -10.97 13.32 -11.89
N LEU A 569 -12.06 13.19 -12.66
CA LEU A 569 -12.53 11.91 -13.22
C LEU A 569 -11.51 11.30 -14.20
N TYR A 570 -10.87 12.13 -15.03
CA TYR A 570 -9.80 11.70 -15.93
C TYR A 570 -8.57 11.23 -15.16
N LEU A 571 -8.01 12.09 -14.29
CA LEU A 571 -6.78 11.80 -13.53
C LEU A 571 -6.92 10.58 -12.62
N TRP A 572 -8.10 10.29 -12.06
CA TRP A 572 -8.31 9.08 -11.24
C TRP A 572 -8.63 7.81 -12.05
N ASN A 573 -8.70 7.88 -13.38
CA ASN A 573 -9.18 6.80 -14.26
C ASN A 573 -10.62 6.36 -13.91
N ALA A 574 -11.48 7.33 -13.58
CA ALA A 574 -12.91 7.15 -13.28
C ALA A 574 -13.82 7.58 -14.44
N LEU A 575 -13.34 8.39 -15.39
CA LEU A 575 -14.10 8.82 -16.57
C LEU A 575 -14.59 7.64 -17.42
N ALA A 576 -13.79 6.57 -17.51
CA ALA A 576 -14.18 5.32 -18.20
C ALA A 576 -15.28 4.53 -17.48
N SER A 577 -15.61 4.85 -16.22
CA SER A 577 -16.74 4.28 -15.49
C SER A 577 -18.06 5.06 -15.72
N CYS A 578 -18.05 6.21 -16.39
CA CYS A 578 -19.27 6.94 -16.72
C CYS A 578 -20.15 6.15 -17.71
N SER A 579 -21.48 6.22 -17.56
CA SER A 579 -22.39 5.68 -18.57
C SER A 579 -22.29 6.49 -19.87
N ARG A 580 -22.67 5.88 -21.00
CA ARG A 580 -22.60 6.55 -22.33
C ARG A 580 -23.35 7.89 -22.35
N GLU A 581 -24.50 7.95 -21.68
CA GLU A 581 -25.31 9.16 -21.54
C GLU A 581 -24.56 10.27 -20.79
N LYS A 582 -23.83 9.93 -19.71
CA LYS A 582 -23.03 10.89 -18.95
C LYS A 582 -21.79 11.34 -19.73
N VAL A 583 -21.17 10.45 -20.50
CA VAL A 583 -20.09 10.80 -21.44
C VAL A 583 -20.59 11.76 -22.54
N ASP A 584 -21.79 11.54 -23.08
CA ASP A 584 -22.39 12.43 -24.09
C ASP A 584 -22.81 13.80 -23.51
N LEU A 585 -23.23 13.85 -22.24
CA LEU A 585 -23.45 15.12 -21.54
C LEU A 585 -22.13 15.90 -21.36
N ILE A 586 -21.03 15.23 -20.95
CA ILE A 586 -19.70 15.85 -20.85
C ILE A 586 -19.23 16.37 -22.22
N LEU A 587 -19.39 15.57 -23.29
CA LEU A 587 -19.08 15.98 -24.67
C LEU A 587 -19.89 17.21 -25.10
N THR A 588 -21.15 17.31 -24.70
CA THR A 588 -22.04 18.44 -25.04
C THR A 588 -21.63 19.69 -24.28
N GLU A 589 -21.39 19.59 -22.97
CA GLU A 589 -20.95 20.75 -22.17
C GLU A 589 -19.60 21.28 -22.63
N CYS A 590 -18.61 20.41 -22.89
CA CYS A 590 -17.29 20.84 -23.38
C CYS A 590 -17.32 21.41 -24.82
N LYS A 591 -18.33 21.10 -25.65
CA LYS A 591 -18.51 21.72 -26.97
C LYS A 591 -19.26 23.05 -26.92
N ASN A 592 -20.06 23.27 -25.88
CA ASN A 592 -20.84 24.50 -25.67
C ASN A 592 -20.12 25.55 -24.82
N MET A 593 -18.79 25.45 -24.66
CA MET A 593 -17.94 26.40 -23.95
C MET A 593 -18.01 27.79 -24.61
N ILE A 594 -18.39 28.82 -23.83
CA ILE A 594 -18.74 30.14 -24.36
C ILE A 594 -17.51 31.06 -24.44
N SER A 595 -16.66 31.06 -23.42
CA SER A 595 -15.48 31.92 -23.32
C SER A 595 -14.22 31.11 -23.00
N PRO A 596 -13.04 31.48 -23.55
CA PRO A 596 -11.75 30.98 -23.07
C PRO A 596 -11.53 31.16 -21.56
N SER A 597 -12.20 32.13 -20.92
CA SER A 597 -12.16 32.32 -19.46
C SER A 597 -12.88 31.22 -18.65
N ASP A 598 -13.70 30.38 -19.30
CA ASP A 598 -14.35 29.25 -18.65
C ASP A 598 -13.41 28.04 -18.47
N GLU A 599 -12.21 28.07 -19.06
CA GLU A 599 -11.19 27.03 -18.85
C GLU A 599 -10.33 27.34 -17.59
N PRO A 600 -10.19 26.40 -16.64
CA PRO A 600 -9.33 26.61 -15.46
C PRO A 600 -7.83 26.45 -15.78
N ARG A 601 -7.50 25.77 -16.89
CA ARG A 601 -6.16 25.62 -17.50
C ARG A 601 -6.35 25.39 -19.01
N LEU A 602 -5.47 25.99 -19.82
CA LEU A 602 -5.58 25.98 -21.29
C LEU A 602 -5.54 24.56 -21.87
N GLY A 603 -6.49 24.22 -22.74
CA GLY A 603 -6.56 22.95 -23.48
C GLY A 603 -7.11 21.75 -22.71
N LEU A 604 -7.46 21.92 -21.43
CA LEU A 604 -8.08 20.88 -20.60
C LEU A 604 -9.39 20.37 -21.20
N ALA A 605 -10.22 21.25 -21.77
CA ALA A 605 -11.45 20.85 -22.45
C ALA A 605 -11.17 19.94 -23.65
N ASN A 606 -10.11 20.20 -24.43
CA ASN A 606 -9.70 19.35 -25.54
C ASN A 606 -9.15 17.99 -25.07
N LEU A 607 -8.43 17.93 -23.94
CA LEU A 607 -8.02 16.67 -23.31
C LEU A 607 -9.25 15.82 -22.91
N ILE A 608 -10.25 16.43 -22.28
CA ILE A 608 -11.49 15.74 -21.88
C ILE A 608 -12.32 15.29 -23.10
N LEU A 609 -12.47 16.14 -24.12
CA LEU A 609 -13.14 15.80 -25.38
C LEU A 609 -12.48 14.62 -26.09
N GLY A 610 -11.15 14.64 -26.23
CA GLY A 610 -10.39 13.54 -26.81
C GLY A 610 -10.57 12.23 -26.04
N SER A 611 -10.53 12.30 -24.72
CA SER A 611 -10.73 11.15 -23.83
C SER A 611 -12.14 10.57 -23.91
N CYS A 612 -13.17 11.42 -23.97
CA CYS A 612 -14.56 10.99 -24.11
C CYS A 612 -14.85 10.35 -25.48
N HIS A 613 -14.28 10.89 -26.57
CA HIS A 613 -14.37 10.25 -27.89
C HIS A 613 -13.62 8.90 -27.92
N SER A 614 -12.47 8.77 -27.23
CA SER A 614 -11.77 7.49 -27.06
C SER A 614 -12.62 6.45 -26.33
N ILE A 615 -13.28 6.81 -25.23
CA ILE A 615 -14.22 5.94 -24.49
C ILE A 615 -15.42 5.50 -25.36
N LYS A 616 -15.88 6.35 -26.28
CA LYS A 616 -16.91 5.99 -27.27
C LYS A 616 -16.40 5.15 -28.45
N GLY A 617 -15.08 4.91 -28.56
CA GLY A 617 -14.46 4.18 -29.66
C GLY A 617 -14.17 5.02 -30.92
N ASP A 618 -14.40 6.33 -30.87
CA ASP A 618 -14.14 7.26 -31.98
C ASP A 618 -12.71 7.76 -31.94
N LEU A 619 -11.79 6.89 -32.35
CA LEU A 619 -10.35 7.15 -32.37
C LEU A 619 -9.98 8.33 -33.30
N LYS A 620 -10.78 8.61 -34.34
CA LYS A 620 -10.51 9.67 -35.32
C LYS A 620 -10.79 11.05 -34.75
N LEU A 621 -11.96 11.29 -34.16
CA LEU A 621 -12.22 12.57 -33.47
C LEU A 621 -11.36 12.69 -32.20
N SER A 622 -11.10 11.58 -31.50
CA SER A 622 -10.21 11.56 -30.34
C SER A 622 -8.80 12.10 -30.67
N ALA A 623 -8.17 11.58 -31.72
CA ALA A 623 -6.86 12.04 -32.18
C ALA A 623 -6.85 13.51 -32.64
N ILE A 624 -7.95 14.00 -33.24
CA ILE A 624 -8.10 15.42 -33.61
C ILE A 624 -8.13 16.30 -32.35
N TYR A 625 -8.92 15.95 -31.33
CA TYR A 625 -8.99 16.73 -30.09
C TYR A 625 -7.66 16.73 -29.32
N PHE A 626 -6.92 15.62 -29.28
CA PHE A 626 -5.58 15.62 -28.68
C PHE A 626 -4.56 16.45 -29.48
N ARG A 627 -4.59 16.41 -30.82
CA ARG A 627 -3.76 17.30 -31.66
C ARG A 627 -4.11 18.78 -31.43
N ASN A 628 -5.38 19.11 -31.26
CA ASN A 628 -5.83 20.48 -30.93
C ASN A 628 -5.35 20.93 -29.53
N CYS A 629 -5.40 20.05 -28.53
CA CYS A 629 -4.83 20.32 -27.20
C CYS A 629 -3.33 20.65 -27.27
N LEU A 630 -2.57 19.87 -28.05
CA LEU A 630 -1.13 20.07 -28.24
C LEU A 630 -0.81 21.32 -29.06
N SER A 631 -1.64 21.70 -30.04
CA SER A 631 -1.43 22.92 -30.82
C SER A 631 -1.72 24.18 -30.01
N GLN A 632 -2.76 24.18 -29.16
CA GLN A 632 -3.04 25.28 -28.23
C GLN A 632 -1.89 25.48 -27.23
N ARG A 633 -1.38 24.38 -26.64
CA ARG A 633 -0.31 24.41 -25.63
C ARG A 633 1.11 24.43 -26.23
N LYS A 634 1.28 24.73 -27.53
CA LYS A 634 2.58 24.71 -28.22
C LYS A 634 3.61 25.70 -27.65
N ASN A 635 3.14 26.80 -27.07
CA ASN A 635 3.99 27.85 -26.48
C ASN A 635 4.21 27.66 -24.96
N GLU A 636 3.57 26.68 -24.34
CA GLU A 636 3.71 26.41 -22.90
C GLU A 636 5.01 25.65 -22.61
N LEU A 637 5.64 25.94 -21.46
CA LEU A 637 6.85 25.23 -21.06
C LEU A 637 6.53 23.77 -20.73
N ALA A 638 7.40 22.85 -21.17
CA ALA A 638 7.28 21.43 -20.84
C ALA A 638 7.49 21.11 -19.33
N THR A 639 7.95 22.11 -18.56
CA THR A 639 8.09 22.09 -17.09
C THR A 639 7.05 22.97 -16.38
N ALA A 640 5.97 23.39 -17.06
CA ALA A 640 4.90 24.18 -16.46
C ALA A 640 4.10 23.38 -15.43
N GLU A 641 3.46 24.06 -14.48
CA GLU A 641 2.64 23.44 -13.42
C GLU A 641 1.53 22.53 -13.96
N ASP A 642 0.98 22.87 -15.13
CA ASP A 642 -0.10 22.15 -15.82
C ASP A 642 0.39 21.43 -17.08
N ALA A 643 1.70 21.20 -17.21
CA ALA A 643 2.28 20.42 -18.31
C ALA A 643 1.78 18.96 -18.36
N HIS A 644 1.11 18.48 -17.31
CA HIS A 644 0.38 17.21 -17.34
C HIS A 644 -0.67 17.19 -18.44
N ILE A 645 -1.34 18.31 -18.74
CA ILE A 645 -2.34 18.38 -19.83
C ILE A 645 -1.68 18.03 -21.17
N SER A 646 -0.53 18.64 -21.46
CA SER A 646 0.26 18.35 -22.67
C SER A 646 0.80 16.92 -22.67
N ALA A 647 1.34 16.45 -21.54
CA ALA A 647 1.91 15.11 -21.41
C ALA A 647 0.85 14.00 -21.58
N PHE A 648 -0.30 14.11 -20.91
CA PHE A 648 -1.40 13.17 -21.06
C PHE A 648 -2.01 13.20 -22.47
N ALA A 649 -2.17 14.38 -23.09
CA ALA A 649 -2.66 14.46 -24.47
C ALA A 649 -1.70 13.82 -25.48
N GLN A 650 -0.38 13.98 -25.31
CA GLN A 650 0.62 13.33 -26.16
C GLN A 650 0.67 11.81 -25.95
N TYR A 651 0.54 11.35 -24.71
CA TYR A 651 0.45 9.93 -24.39
C TYR A 651 -0.78 9.27 -25.04
N GLU A 652 -1.99 9.82 -24.85
CA GLU A 652 -3.21 9.21 -25.40
C GLU A 652 -3.21 9.28 -26.94
N LEU A 653 -2.69 10.37 -27.54
CA LEU A 653 -2.49 10.45 -28.99
C LEU A 653 -1.51 9.37 -29.49
N GLY A 654 -0.35 9.21 -28.87
CA GLY A 654 0.63 8.19 -29.25
C GLY A 654 0.09 6.76 -29.08
N HIS A 655 -0.67 6.51 -28.02
CA HIS A 655 -1.35 5.24 -27.76
C HIS A 655 -2.47 4.95 -28.78
N ILE A 656 -3.18 5.95 -29.31
CA ILE A 656 -4.16 5.76 -30.39
C ILE A 656 -3.46 5.50 -31.73
N LEU A 657 -2.43 6.28 -32.07
CA LEU A 657 -1.72 6.15 -33.35
C LEU A 657 -0.95 4.83 -33.48
N THR A 658 -0.51 4.23 -32.37
CA THR A 658 0.13 2.90 -32.37
C THR A 658 -0.85 1.72 -32.60
N GLN A 659 -2.16 1.95 -32.58
CA GLN A 659 -3.17 0.93 -32.89
C GLN A 659 -3.47 0.77 -34.39
N SER A 660 -2.99 1.67 -35.24
CA SER A 660 -3.14 1.62 -36.71
C SER A 660 -1.77 1.57 -37.37
N GLU A 661 -1.56 0.62 -38.29
CA GLU A 661 -0.23 0.37 -38.87
C GLU A 661 0.33 1.60 -39.60
N GLU A 662 -0.51 2.30 -40.37
CA GLU A 662 -0.17 3.53 -41.10
C GLU A 662 0.38 4.66 -40.20
N THR A 663 -0.01 4.72 -38.93
CA THR A 663 0.37 5.78 -37.98
C THR A 663 1.30 5.30 -36.85
N ARG A 664 1.73 4.03 -36.89
CA ARG A 664 2.45 3.39 -35.80
C ARG A 664 3.79 4.06 -35.48
N GLU A 665 4.49 4.55 -36.50
CA GLU A 665 5.76 5.28 -36.36
C GLU A 665 5.57 6.67 -35.73
N GLU A 666 4.54 7.43 -36.15
CA GLU A 666 4.19 8.72 -35.52
C GLU A 666 3.88 8.51 -34.02
N GLY A 667 3.09 7.48 -33.71
CA GLY A 667 2.73 7.15 -32.34
C GLY A 667 3.93 6.72 -31.47
N LYS A 668 4.87 5.93 -32.02
CA LYS A 668 6.11 5.55 -31.32
C LYS A 668 6.99 6.77 -31.05
N LEU A 669 7.22 7.62 -32.05
CA LEU A 669 7.99 8.85 -31.92
C LEU A 669 7.42 9.81 -30.86
N LEU A 670 6.08 9.93 -30.79
CA LEU A 670 5.41 10.72 -29.75
C LEU A 670 5.62 10.14 -28.35
N LEU A 671 5.66 8.82 -28.19
CA LEU A 671 5.91 8.17 -26.89
C LEU A 671 7.38 8.30 -26.45
N GLU A 672 8.34 8.20 -27.38
CA GLU A 672 9.76 8.41 -27.11
C GLU A 672 10.08 9.87 -26.72
N GLN A 673 9.39 10.84 -27.32
CA GLN A 673 9.52 12.26 -26.99
C GLN A 673 8.93 12.66 -25.62
N MET A 674 8.30 11.75 -24.87
CA MET A 674 7.68 12.07 -23.57
C MET A 674 8.67 12.55 -22.52
N ASN A 675 9.96 12.18 -22.64
CA ASN A 675 11.06 12.63 -21.77
C ASN A 675 11.28 14.15 -21.76
N ARG A 676 10.59 14.91 -22.64
CA ARG A 676 10.62 16.38 -22.63
C ARG A 676 9.84 17.02 -21.48
N TYR A 677 8.88 16.31 -20.88
CA TYR A 677 8.08 16.79 -19.75
C TYR A 677 8.65 16.31 -18.42
N SER A 678 8.66 17.18 -17.41
CA SER A 678 9.08 16.83 -16.05
C SER A 678 8.40 17.67 -14.97
N HIS A 679 8.38 17.15 -13.74
CA HIS A 679 7.84 17.79 -12.53
C HIS A 679 6.33 18.07 -12.54
N TYR A 680 5.58 17.43 -13.43
CA TYR A 680 4.15 17.61 -13.61
C TYR A 680 3.29 16.68 -12.74
N ASP A 681 1.99 16.97 -12.65
CA ASP A 681 1.03 16.19 -11.86
C ASP A 681 0.96 14.73 -12.34
N PHE A 682 1.24 13.79 -11.43
CA PHE A 682 1.18 12.33 -11.62
C PHE A 682 2.18 11.71 -12.63
N GLU A 683 3.29 12.38 -12.94
CA GLU A 683 4.38 11.92 -13.82
C GLU A 683 4.72 10.41 -13.68
N ALA A 684 5.00 9.94 -12.46
CA ALA A 684 5.36 8.54 -12.22
C ALA A 684 4.31 7.50 -12.68
N ARG A 685 3.02 7.87 -12.69
CA ARG A 685 1.93 7.00 -13.18
C ARG A 685 1.88 6.96 -14.70
N LEU A 686 2.20 8.08 -15.36
CA LEU A 686 2.26 8.15 -16.82
C LEU A 686 3.49 7.41 -17.36
N ASN A 687 4.65 7.54 -16.72
CA ASN A 687 5.89 6.86 -17.11
C ASN A 687 5.74 5.32 -17.06
N VAL A 688 5.02 4.75 -16.08
CA VAL A 688 4.73 3.31 -16.04
C VAL A 688 3.89 2.86 -17.25
N ARG A 689 2.91 3.66 -17.69
CA ARG A 689 2.12 3.36 -18.88
C ARG A 689 2.95 3.44 -20.16
N ILE A 690 3.77 4.49 -20.30
CA ILE A 690 4.67 4.69 -21.46
C ILE A 690 5.61 3.48 -21.61
N HIS A 691 6.30 3.08 -20.53
CA HIS A 691 7.18 1.90 -20.56
C HIS A 691 6.43 0.60 -20.89
N SER A 692 5.17 0.45 -20.46
CA SER A 692 4.37 -0.73 -20.80
C SER A 692 4.02 -0.79 -22.29
N ILE A 693 3.73 0.35 -22.93
CA ILE A 693 3.42 0.41 -24.36
C ILE A 693 4.69 0.26 -25.21
N LEU A 694 5.78 0.95 -24.87
CA LEU A 694 7.05 0.86 -25.62
C LEU A 694 7.58 -0.58 -25.66
N ARG A 695 7.49 -1.32 -24.55
CA ARG A 695 7.87 -2.74 -24.47
C ARG A 695 6.95 -3.70 -25.28
N HIS A 696 5.83 -3.21 -25.82
CA HIS A 696 4.99 -3.93 -26.77
C HIS A 696 5.19 -3.44 -28.23
N LEU A 697 6.11 -2.50 -28.45
CA LEU A 697 6.51 -1.92 -29.74
C LEU A 697 8.01 -2.10 -30.02
N GLU A 698 8.67 -2.88 -29.18
CA GLU A 698 9.98 -3.53 -29.31
C GLU A 698 9.78 -4.99 -29.72
#